data_AF-A0A925MEB1-F1
#
_entry.id   AF-A0A925MEB1-F1
#
_cell.length_a   1.000
_cell.length_b   1.000
_cell.length_c   1.000
_cell.angle_alpha   90.00
_cell.angle_beta   90.00
_cell.angle_gamma   90.00
#
_symmetry.space_group_name_H-M   'P 1'
#
loop_
_entity.id
_entity.type
_entity.pdbx_description
1 polymer ?
#
loop_
_entity_poly.entity_id
_entity_poly.type
_entity_poly.pdbx_seq_one_letter_code
_entity_poly.pdbx_strand_id
1 'polypeptide(L)'
;MRALDPFMFVRAGALALATLSLLSCAEAPDEASRTQNTINAPLPSGLDPILHAKTTVTVGPFTQVFGDISSTGQNGSVLFDVSASQGFGANTLASKITVRTGAQAGHLFGNDLTVDGGAAAQTLGLDPGALPAVPDVTAAVPGATSITVNASQARQLCPGSYGAISLGTNAILNLNGGVYQISRLTLAAGARLEPSEPVVVLVAGNLTTTGSATIAPSAQALGALAAADIRIEVAGAVTLADGSRVTAHLLVPNGKVTIGKNATLTGAAWAKSIAIGAQSLVIGDGKLAAVATAVPPPCNDNSACTVDACVGGGTAAGFCRNTPVAVGTSCEDGNTCNGDELCNAAGQCQPGTNTGAGTSCPDGDLCNGDETCNGGGTCVPSTPPVVSDDNSCTVDACDATTGVAHIPLPDGSTCNGTGTCTAGVCSAVARNLVMINDVTGHLERLDPDTLEVTDIGPLGVPYAFGDCMFNPADGKLYMVDGRGDSSLYTVDLATGRASLIGFHGNSAMEGLAFHPPSNQIFGTSLDDVSLFTLSATTGAASLVRRFGVGFQGLAWDSLRNVMTAFNGSQIFAVDVTNGGLTQLASTPFVRDFGMTYDPVIDRFWVVDFDGRVLQLDPGQGFGTTLEAFIGGSHTCIASVPVPVGP
;
A
#
# COMPACT_ATOMS: atom_id res chain seq x y z
N MET A 1 56.34 -36.09 32.88
CA MET A 1 57.68 -36.12 32.23
C MET A 1 57.87 -34.79 31.52
N ARG A 2 58.93 -34.07 31.93
CA ARG A 2 59.69 -32.95 31.32
C ARG A 2 59.00 -31.99 30.32
N ALA A 3 59.25 -30.69 30.26
CA ALA A 3 59.87 -29.65 31.10
C ALA A 3 59.93 -28.37 30.22
N LEU A 4 59.68 -27.20 30.82
CA LEU A 4 60.29 -25.87 30.54
C LEU A 4 59.95 -25.08 29.25
N ASP A 5 59.22 -23.97 29.47
CA ASP A 5 59.44 -22.54 29.08
C ASP A 5 60.85 -22.12 28.56
N PRO A 6 61.12 -20.86 28.09
CA PRO A 6 60.26 -19.72 27.69
C PRO A 6 60.79 -18.85 26.47
N PHE A 7 60.06 -17.77 26.15
CA PHE A 7 60.47 -16.42 25.63
C PHE A 7 61.66 -16.15 24.68
N MET A 8 61.39 -15.18 23.78
CA MET A 8 62.26 -14.13 23.17
C MET A 8 62.92 -14.33 21.77
N PHE A 9 62.59 -13.35 20.91
CA PHE A 9 63.35 -12.66 19.84
C PHE A 9 64.16 -13.47 18.81
N VAL A 10 63.98 -13.15 17.51
CA VAL A 10 65.02 -12.50 16.66
C VAL A 10 64.50 -12.19 15.23
N ARG A 11 64.97 -11.04 14.74
CA ARG A 11 64.91 -10.39 13.42
C ARG A 11 65.38 -11.23 12.21
N ALA A 12 64.93 -10.87 11.00
CA ALA A 12 65.75 -10.44 9.83
C ALA A 12 64.80 -10.23 8.61
N GLY A 13 64.73 -9.07 7.95
CA GLY A 13 65.57 -8.65 6.80
C GLY A 13 64.89 -9.04 5.47
N ALA A 14 64.74 -8.27 4.38
CA ALA A 14 65.34 -7.04 3.85
C ALA A 14 64.31 -6.42 2.85
N LEU A 15 64.10 -5.11 2.80
CA LEU A 15 64.75 -4.08 1.95
C LEU A 15 64.70 -4.30 0.42
N ALA A 16 63.89 -3.51 -0.27
CA ALA A 16 64.16 -2.99 -1.62
C ALA A 16 63.59 -1.56 -1.74
N LEU A 17 64.46 -0.63 -2.13
CA LEU A 17 64.28 0.82 -2.24
C LEU A 17 63.50 1.23 -3.51
N ALA A 18 62.75 2.33 -3.43
CA ALA A 18 62.67 3.33 -4.49
C ALA A 18 62.29 4.73 -3.95
N THR A 19 63.34 5.55 -3.77
CA THR A 19 63.50 7.01 -3.96
C THR A 19 62.32 7.99 -3.78
N LEU A 20 62.56 8.95 -2.86
CA LEU A 20 61.85 10.23 -2.65
C LEU A 20 62.05 11.22 -3.81
N SER A 21 61.03 12.05 -4.04
CA SER A 21 61.18 13.42 -4.55
C SER A 21 60.38 14.38 -3.67
N LEU A 22 61.10 15.33 -3.06
CA LEU A 22 60.59 16.45 -2.26
C LEU A 22 60.21 17.61 -3.20
N LEU A 23 58.97 18.09 -3.12
CA LEU A 23 58.59 19.44 -3.55
C LEU A 23 58.02 20.21 -2.36
N SER A 24 58.42 21.47 -2.27
CA SER A 24 58.25 22.39 -1.15
C SER A 24 56.84 22.92 -0.94
N CYS A 25 56.61 23.41 0.27
CA CYS A 25 55.43 24.12 0.78
C CYS A 25 54.78 25.08 -0.22
N ALA A 26 53.46 24.93 -0.39
CA ALA A 26 52.52 25.96 -0.78
C ALA A 26 51.40 25.97 0.27
N GLU A 27 50.85 27.15 0.54
CA GLU A 27 50.07 27.51 1.72
C GLU A 27 48.91 26.56 2.10
N ALA A 28 48.64 26.51 3.40
CA ALA A 28 47.47 25.87 3.97
C ALA A 28 46.20 26.47 3.33
N PRO A 29 45.29 25.65 2.76
CA PRO A 29 43.95 26.12 2.50
C PRO A 29 43.22 26.22 3.84
N ASP A 30 42.60 27.38 4.03
CA ASP A 30 41.76 27.77 5.15
C ASP A 30 41.02 26.60 5.82
N GLU A 31 40.90 26.69 7.15
CA GLU A 31 39.80 26.09 7.89
C GLU A 31 38.47 26.65 7.35
N ALA A 32 38.05 26.14 6.19
CA ALA A 32 36.65 26.15 5.84
C ALA A 32 36.00 25.25 6.88
N SER A 33 35.41 25.89 7.88
CA SER A 33 34.30 25.38 8.68
C SER A 33 33.41 24.56 7.75
N ARG A 34 33.63 23.25 7.68
CA ARG A 34 32.59 22.31 7.29
C ARG A 34 31.60 22.41 8.43
N THR A 35 30.62 23.29 8.27
CA THR A 35 29.30 23.03 8.79
C THR A 35 28.93 21.67 8.23
N GLN A 36 29.15 20.63 9.04
CA GLN A 36 28.57 19.32 8.81
C GLN A 36 27.08 19.62 8.71
N ASN A 37 26.52 19.58 7.49
CA ASN A 37 25.08 19.60 7.35
C ASN A 37 24.59 18.52 8.29
N THR A 38 23.90 18.90 9.36
CA THR A 38 23.16 17.98 10.20
C THR A 38 22.12 17.36 9.29
N ILE A 39 22.46 16.26 8.65
CA ILE A 39 21.52 15.42 7.93
C ILE A 39 20.71 14.75 9.03
N ASN A 40 19.69 15.43 9.55
CA ASN A 40 18.70 14.77 10.39
C ASN A 40 17.81 14.00 9.43
N ALA A 41 18.17 12.74 9.17
CA ALA A 41 17.38 11.89 8.31
C ALA A 41 15.95 11.79 8.90
N PRO A 42 14.90 11.96 8.08
CA PRO A 42 13.54 11.80 8.55
C PRO A 42 13.34 10.38 9.07
N LEU A 43 12.53 10.24 10.13
CA LEU A 43 12.19 8.92 10.67
C LEU A 43 11.42 8.10 9.63
N PRO A 44 11.58 6.77 9.61
CA PRO A 44 10.79 5.88 8.76
C PRO A 44 9.28 6.11 8.95
N SER A 45 8.54 6.17 7.83
CA SER A 45 7.09 6.17 7.88
C SER A 45 6.58 4.88 8.51
N GLY A 46 5.70 4.98 9.51
CA GLY A 46 5.13 3.81 10.19
C GLY A 46 6.00 3.19 11.28
N LEU A 47 7.08 3.87 11.72
CA LEU A 47 7.94 3.45 12.83
C LEU A 47 7.12 3.02 14.06
N ASP A 48 7.30 1.78 14.51
CA ASP A 48 6.60 1.21 15.66
C ASP A 48 7.54 0.33 16.51
N PRO A 49 8.33 0.95 17.41
CA PRO A 49 9.32 0.23 18.18
C PRO A 49 8.70 -0.78 19.15
N ILE A 50 8.96 -2.07 18.92
CA ILE A 50 8.57 -3.16 19.82
C ILE A 50 9.58 -3.31 20.98
N LEU A 51 10.83 -2.88 20.75
CA LEU A 51 11.85 -2.76 21.78
C LEU A 51 12.34 -1.30 21.79
N HIS A 52 12.07 -0.59 22.87
CA HIS A 52 12.33 0.84 22.94
C HIS A 52 12.99 1.20 24.28
N ALA A 53 14.20 1.75 24.25
CA ALA A 53 14.95 2.03 25.48
C ALA A 53 15.45 3.48 25.59
N LYS A 54 15.39 4.05 26.79
CA LYS A 54 16.04 5.35 27.05
C LYS A 54 17.56 5.29 26.83
N THR A 55 18.21 4.15 27.09
CA THR A 55 19.68 4.03 27.07
C THR A 55 20.21 2.89 26.23
N THR A 56 19.87 1.63 26.51
CA THR A 56 20.48 0.52 25.79
C THR A 56 19.49 -0.59 25.46
N VAL A 57 19.63 -1.18 24.28
CA VAL A 57 19.03 -2.47 23.92
C VAL A 57 20.15 -3.44 23.53
N THR A 58 20.24 -4.58 24.19
CA THR A 58 21.15 -5.67 23.82
C THR A 58 20.35 -6.89 23.42
N VAL A 59 20.51 -7.31 22.17
CA VAL A 59 19.95 -8.53 21.60
C VAL A 59 21.03 -9.62 21.68
N GLY A 60 20.85 -10.60 22.57
CA GLY A 60 21.84 -11.64 22.83
C GLY A 60 22.03 -12.63 21.67
N PRO A 61 23.05 -13.51 21.75
CA PRO A 61 23.41 -14.40 20.65
C PRO A 61 22.26 -15.30 20.18
N PHE A 62 22.16 -15.55 18.87
CA PHE A 62 21.13 -16.42 18.28
C PHE A 62 19.67 -16.02 18.58
N THR A 63 19.44 -14.78 19.04
CA THR A 63 18.09 -14.27 19.35
C THR A 63 17.44 -13.73 18.10
N GLN A 64 16.13 -13.95 17.97
CA GLN A 64 15.34 -13.44 16.85
C GLN A 64 14.38 -12.34 17.32
N VAL A 65 14.33 -11.23 16.60
CA VAL A 65 13.42 -10.11 16.88
C VAL A 65 12.64 -9.74 15.62
N PHE A 66 11.31 -9.82 15.68
CA PHE A 66 10.41 -9.46 14.59
C PHE A 66 9.71 -8.12 14.90
N GLY A 67 10.37 -7.01 14.57
CA GLY A 67 9.84 -5.65 14.71
C GLY A 67 10.95 -4.60 14.92
N ASP A 68 10.54 -3.33 15.02
CA ASP A 68 11.48 -2.21 15.14
C ASP A 68 12.14 -2.14 16.52
N ILE A 69 13.41 -1.74 16.55
CA ILE A 69 14.20 -1.56 17.77
C ILE A 69 14.68 -0.11 17.82
N SER A 70 14.60 0.54 18.97
CA SER A 70 15.19 1.87 19.11
C SER A 70 15.71 2.20 20.49
N SER A 71 16.63 3.18 20.53
CA SER A 71 17.06 3.84 21.74
C SER A 71 17.16 5.35 21.59
N THR A 72 16.56 6.09 22.53
CA THR A 72 16.28 7.54 22.41
C THR A 72 17.27 8.46 23.11
N GLY A 73 18.08 7.95 24.04
CA GLY A 73 19.09 8.76 24.69
C GLY A 73 20.14 9.25 23.71
N GLN A 74 20.74 10.42 23.97
CA GLN A 74 21.85 10.93 23.15
C GLN A 74 23.08 10.00 23.11
N ASN A 75 23.24 9.18 24.15
CA ASN A 75 24.23 8.09 24.21
C ASN A 75 23.55 6.72 24.07
N GLY A 76 22.36 6.70 23.46
CA GLY A 76 21.54 5.52 23.28
C GLY A 76 22.23 4.51 22.39
N SER A 77 22.21 3.24 22.75
CA SER A 77 22.89 2.20 21.97
C SER A 77 22.05 0.95 21.72
N VAL A 78 22.13 0.40 20.52
CA VAL A 78 21.61 -0.93 20.19
C VAL A 78 22.76 -1.86 19.81
N LEU A 79 22.80 -3.04 20.42
CA LEU A 79 23.78 -4.08 20.13
C LEU A 79 23.06 -5.36 19.68
N PHE A 80 23.39 -5.84 18.49
CA PHE A 80 23.12 -7.20 18.04
C PHE A 80 24.37 -8.06 18.28
N ASP A 81 24.25 -9.03 19.19
CA ASP A 81 25.34 -9.97 19.49
C ASP A 81 25.45 -11.07 18.41
N VAL A 82 26.48 -11.91 18.50
CA VAL A 82 26.82 -12.92 17.50
C VAL A 82 25.60 -13.73 17.05
N SER A 83 25.35 -13.74 15.75
CA SER A 83 24.25 -14.48 15.12
C SER A 83 22.84 -14.09 15.60
N ALA A 84 22.64 -12.95 16.26
CA ALA A 84 21.31 -12.38 16.48
C ALA A 84 20.70 -11.91 15.15
N SER A 85 19.39 -12.02 14.99
CA SER A 85 18.71 -11.63 13.75
C SER A 85 17.48 -10.76 14.02
N GLN A 86 17.30 -9.73 13.21
CA GLN A 86 16.08 -8.96 13.10
C GLN A 86 15.29 -9.37 11.85
N GLY A 87 13.97 -9.36 11.92
CA GLY A 87 13.09 -9.65 10.78
C GLY A 87 13.30 -8.71 9.59
N PHE A 88 13.04 -9.20 8.38
CA PHE A 88 13.13 -8.41 7.16
C PHE A 88 12.16 -7.22 7.18
N GLY A 89 12.63 -6.05 6.73
CA GLY A 89 11.82 -4.82 6.68
C GLY A 89 11.74 -4.04 8.00
N ALA A 90 12.33 -4.54 9.09
CA ALA A 90 12.38 -3.82 10.36
C ALA A 90 13.47 -2.74 10.39
N ASN A 91 13.31 -1.78 11.31
CA ASN A 91 14.23 -0.67 11.51
C ASN A 91 14.96 -0.80 12.85
N THR A 92 16.20 -0.31 12.90
CA THR A 92 16.95 -0.12 14.15
C THR A 92 17.43 1.33 14.24
N LEU A 93 17.05 2.05 15.29
CA LEU A 93 17.37 3.47 15.45
C LEU A 93 18.04 3.75 16.80
N ALA A 94 19.30 4.19 16.81
CA ALA A 94 19.99 4.63 18.02
C ALA A 94 21.19 5.49 17.69
N SER A 95 21.66 6.31 18.64
CA SER A 95 22.90 7.09 18.45
C SER A 95 24.08 6.18 18.11
N LYS A 96 24.21 5.04 18.81
CA LYS A 96 25.21 4.01 18.53
C LYS A 96 24.56 2.69 18.17
N ILE A 97 24.96 2.08 17.07
CA ILE A 97 24.52 0.73 16.70
C ILE A 97 25.74 -0.15 16.45
N THR A 98 25.76 -1.33 17.08
CA THR A 98 26.79 -2.34 16.84
C THR A 98 26.13 -3.65 16.40
N VAL A 99 26.55 -4.17 15.25
CA VAL A 99 26.11 -5.46 14.71
C VAL A 99 27.33 -6.38 14.64
N ARG A 100 27.41 -7.38 15.51
CA ARG A 100 28.56 -8.29 15.58
C ARG A 100 28.54 -9.34 14.48
N THR A 101 29.67 -10.06 14.35
CA THR A 101 29.85 -11.14 13.36
C THR A 101 28.68 -12.13 13.36
N GLY A 102 28.19 -12.44 12.16
CA GLY A 102 27.08 -13.38 11.94
C GLY A 102 25.69 -12.83 12.27
N ALA A 103 25.58 -11.68 12.95
CA ALA A 103 24.30 -11.04 13.22
C ALA A 103 23.71 -10.37 11.96
N GLN A 104 22.39 -10.27 11.89
CA GLN A 104 21.66 -9.61 10.81
C GLN A 104 20.67 -8.59 11.39
N ALA A 105 20.81 -7.33 11.02
CA ALA A 105 19.89 -6.26 11.40
C ALA A 105 19.15 -5.71 10.18
N GLY A 106 18.00 -5.07 10.42
CA GLY A 106 17.23 -4.38 9.39
C GLY A 106 17.89 -3.07 8.93
N HIS A 107 17.09 -2.06 8.61
CA HIS A 107 17.61 -0.74 8.24
C HIS A 107 18.12 0.00 9.48
N LEU A 108 19.40 0.33 9.50
CA LEU A 108 20.05 1.06 10.58
C LEU A 108 19.96 2.58 10.39
N PHE A 109 19.55 3.31 11.42
CA PHE A 109 19.62 4.76 11.53
C PHE A 109 20.43 5.13 12.76
N GLY A 110 21.56 5.81 12.60
CA GLY A 110 22.38 6.18 13.75
C GLY A 110 23.53 7.13 13.45
N ASN A 111 24.31 7.44 14.48
CA ASN A 111 25.41 8.40 14.43
C ASN A 111 26.79 7.71 14.50
N ASP A 112 26.87 6.59 15.22
CA ASP A 112 28.04 5.69 15.32
C ASP A 112 27.60 4.27 14.96
N LEU A 113 27.90 3.84 13.72
CA LEU A 113 27.53 2.51 13.21
C LEU A 113 28.78 1.63 13.11
N THR A 114 28.77 0.49 13.79
CA THR A 114 29.81 -0.56 13.68
C THR A 114 29.15 -1.86 13.22
N VAL A 115 29.46 -2.33 12.01
CA VAL A 115 28.78 -3.49 11.39
C VAL A 115 29.81 -4.53 10.96
N ASP A 116 30.04 -5.53 11.82
CA ASP A 116 30.86 -6.73 11.54
C ASP A 116 30.02 -7.90 10.99
N GLY A 117 28.69 -7.79 11.08
CA GLY A 117 27.70 -8.72 10.53
C GLY A 117 27.04 -8.21 9.24
N GLY A 118 25.73 -8.38 9.13
CA GLY A 118 24.90 -7.87 8.03
C GLY A 118 23.88 -6.83 8.48
N ALA A 119 23.61 -5.85 7.62
CA ALA A 119 22.55 -4.86 7.78
C ALA A 119 21.81 -4.67 6.45
N ALA A 120 20.49 -4.52 6.47
CA ALA A 120 19.70 -4.36 5.24
C ALA A 120 19.99 -3.02 4.54
N ALA A 121 20.17 -1.96 5.31
CA ALA A 121 20.56 -0.62 4.84
C ALA A 121 21.15 0.18 6.00
N GLN A 122 21.82 1.30 5.69
CA GLN A 122 22.43 2.18 6.69
C GLN A 122 22.18 3.65 6.33
N THR A 123 21.71 4.43 7.29
CA THR A 123 21.50 5.87 7.21
C THR A 123 22.21 6.55 8.38
N LEU A 124 23.10 7.49 8.06
CA LEU A 124 23.79 8.30 9.05
C LEU A 124 23.03 9.59 9.33
N GLY A 125 23.08 10.04 10.58
CA GLY A 125 22.46 11.30 11.01
C GLY A 125 21.06 11.10 11.58
N LEU A 126 21.00 10.46 12.74
CA LEU A 126 19.80 10.33 13.54
C LEU A 126 19.77 11.45 14.58
N ASP A 127 18.67 12.21 14.65
CA ASP A 127 18.31 12.99 15.83
C ASP A 127 17.60 12.07 16.85
N PRO A 128 18.24 11.66 17.96
CA PRO A 128 17.61 10.78 18.94
C PRO A 128 16.43 11.45 19.66
N GLY A 129 16.39 12.78 19.67
CA GLY A 129 15.28 13.56 20.23
C GLY A 129 14.02 13.53 19.38
N ALA A 130 14.11 13.13 18.11
CA ALA A 130 12.95 12.95 17.24
C ALA A 130 12.21 11.63 17.51
N LEU A 131 12.85 10.65 18.15
CA LEU A 131 12.22 9.38 18.51
C LEU A 131 11.16 9.59 19.60
N PRO A 132 10.08 8.77 19.63
CA PRO A 132 9.07 8.86 20.67
C PRO A 132 9.71 8.71 22.06
N ALA A 133 9.26 9.48 23.05
CA ALA A 133 9.77 9.32 24.42
C ALA A 133 9.18 8.06 25.06
N VAL A 134 9.97 7.35 25.88
CA VAL A 134 9.45 6.27 26.75
C VAL A 134 8.52 6.91 27.81
N PRO A 135 7.21 6.60 27.84
CA PRO A 135 6.26 7.19 28.78
C PRO A 135 6.61 6.83 30.22
N ASP A 136 6.24 7.70 31.16
CA ASP A 136 6.30 7.35 32.58
C ASP A 136 5.20 6.32 32.92
N VAL A 137 5.41 5.55 33.99
CA VAL A 137 4.39 4.64 34.50
C VAL A 137 3.30 5.42 35.22
N THR A 138 2.08 4.89 35.15
CA THR A 138 1.00 5.24 36.05
C THR A 138 1.42 4.84 37.47
N ALA A 139 1.36 5.80 38.40
CA ALA A 139 1.74 5.55 39.78
C ALA A 139 0.78 4.52 40.42
N ALA A 140 1.33 3.38 40.86
CA ALA A 140 0.58 2.38 41.59
C ALA A 140 0.36 2.82 43.04
N VAL A 141 -0.82 2.54 43.59
CA VAL A 141 -1.17 2.64 45.02
C VAL A 141 -1.43 1.22 45.56
N PRO A 142 -0.39 0.47 45.96
CA PRO A 142 -0.53 -0.89 46.47
C PRO A 142 -1.31 -0.97 47.77
N GLY A 143 -2.04 -2.07 47.95
CA GLY A 143 -2.68 -2.42 49.22
C GLY A 143 -1.70 -3.02 50.23
N ALA A 144 -2.14 -3.22 51.47
CA ALA A 144 -1.33 -3.88 52.49
C ALA A 144 -1.37 -5.42 52.41
N THR A 145 -2.47 -5.99 51.90
CA THR A 145 -2.71 -7.44 51.89
C THR A 145 -1.99 -8.11 50.72
N SER A 146 -1.01 -8.97 51.00
CA SER A 146 -0.33 -9.75 49.97
C SER A 146 -1.13 -10.97 49.54
N ILE A 147 -1.00 -11.35 48.27
CA ILE A 147 -1.63 -12.52 47.66
C ILE A 147 -0.57 -13.59 47.43
N THR A 148 -0.76 -14.76 48.02
CA THR A 148 0.05 -15.94 47.76
C THR A 148 -0.83 -17.02 47.15
N VAL A 149 -0.38 -17.59 46.03
CA VAL A 149 -0.94 -18.81 45.46
C VAL A 149 0.09 -19.91 45.65
N ASN A 150 -0.24 -20.94 46.44
CA ASN A 150 0.73 -21.99 46.73
C ASN A 150 0.99 -22.86 45.50
N ALA A 151 2.06 -23.64 45.56
CA ALA A 151 2.46 -24.51 44.46
C ALA A 151 1.31 -25.41 43.98
N SER A 152 1.16 -25.52 42.66
CA SER A 152 0.12 -26.30 41.97
C SER A 152 -1.33 -25.94 42.33
N GLN A 153 -1.55 -24.78 42.95
CA GLN A 153 -2.91 -24.27 43.21
C GLN A 153 -3.30 -23.25 42.14
N ALA A 154 -4.60 -23.16 41.88
CA ALA A 154 -5.19 -22.12 41.07
C ALA A 154 -5.97 -21.14 41.96
N ARG A 155 -5.95 -19.86 41.61
CA ARG A 155 -6.73 -18.83 42.28
C ARG A 155 -7.24 -17.79 41.28
N GLN A 156 -8.49 -17.37 41.44
CA GLN A 156 -9.03 -16.20 40.76
C GLN A 156 -8.75 -14.95 41.59
N LEU A 157 -8.45 -13.83 40.93
CA LEU A 157 -8.28 -12.54 41.57
C LEU A 157 -9.05 -11.46 40.80
N CYS A 158 -9.76 -10.61 41.55
CA CYS A 158 -10.43 -9.44 41.01
C CYS A 158 -9.46 -8.24 40.99
N PRO A 159 -9.72 -7.23 40.14
CA PRO A 159 -8.98 -5.96 40.17
C PRO A 159 -8.98 -5.30 41.55
N GLY A 160 -7.95 -4.51 41.82
CA GLY A 160 -7.83 -3.78 43.07
C GLY A 160 -6.39 -3.56 43.51
N SER A 161 -6.25 -3.00 44.70
CA SER A 161 -4.97 -2.71 45.34
C SER A 161 -4.55 -3.84 46.27
N TYR A 162 -3.39 -4.45 45.99
CA TYR A 162 -2.81 -5.55 46.77
C TYR A 162 -1.37 -5.23 47.19
N GLY A 163 -0.88 -5.97 48.18
CA GLY A 163 0.54 -5.98 48.55
C GLY A 163 1.35 -6.73 47.48
N ALA A 164 2.23 -7.63 47.91
CA ALA A 164 2.96 -8.47 46.97
C ALA A 164 2.04 -9.58 46.45
N ILE A 165 2.13 -9.88 45.15
CA ILE A 165 1.57 -11.10 44.56
C ILE A 165 2.71 -12.08 44.34
N SER A 166 2.59 -13.29 44.90
CA SER A 166 3.59 -14.35 44.82
C SER A 166 2.94 -15.68 44.39
N LEU A 167 3.33 -16.20 43.23
CA LEU A 167 2.87 -17.48 42.69
C LEU A 167 3.94 -18.55 42.93
N GLY A 168 3.58 -19.62 43.63
CA GLY A 168 4.42 -20.79 43.84
C GLY A 168 4.62 -21.61 42.56
N THR A 169 5.44 -22.65 42.64
CA THR A 169 5.77 -23.50 41.48
C THR A 169 4.50 -24.10 40.86
N ASN A 170 4.33 -24.00 39.54
CA ASN A 170 3.13 -24.45 38.81
C ASN A 170 1.79 -23.84 39.30
N ALA A 171 1.83 -22.75 40.06
CA ALA A 171 0.61 -22.07 40.51
C ALA A 171 -0.02 -21.28 39.36
N ILE A 172 -1.35 -21.17 39.38
CA ILE A 172 -2.13 -20.43 38.38
C ILE A 172 -2.83 -19.27 39.09
N LEU A 173 -2.64 -18.05 38.61
CA LEU A 173 -3.43 -16.89 39.01
C LEU A 173 -4.20 -16.38 37.79
N ASN A 174 -5.52 -16.54 37.85
CA ASN A 174 -6.42 -15.99 36.84
C ASN A 174 -6.82 -14.58 37.23
N LEU A 175 -6.67 -13.62 36.33
CA LEU A 175 -7.07 -12.23 36.54
C LEU A 175 -8.36 -11.95 35.77
N ASN A 176 -9.37 -11.42 36.45
CA ASN A 176 -10.49 -10.74 35.78
C ASN A 176 -10.02 -9.44 35.12
N GLY A 177 -10.78 -8.94 34.16
CA GLY A 177 -10.49 -7.67 33.50
C GLY A 177 -10.49 -6.52 34.49
N GLY A 178 -9.53 -5.61 34.36
CA GLY A 178 -9.43 -4.40 35.17
C GLY A 178 -8.01 -4.01 35.57
N VAL A 179 -7.91 -3.08 36.53
CA VAL A 179 -6.64 -2.51 37.01
C VAL A 179 -6.19 -3.16 38.32
N TYR A 180 -4.96 -3.66 38.35
CA TYR A 180 -4.32 -4.25 39.53
C TYR A 180 -3.17 -3.36 39.99
N GLN A 181 -3.21 -2.89 41.23
CA GLN A 181 -2.16 -2.04 41.81
C GLN A 181 -1.42 -2.81 42.89
N ILE A 182 -0.17 -3.18 42.64
CA ILE A 182 0.55 -4.16 43.47
C ILE A 182 1.96 -3.70 43.83
N SER A 183 2.47 -4.13 44.98
CA SER A 183 3.80 -3.70 45.43
C SER A 183 4.93 -4.48 44.73
N ARG A 184 4.69 -5.75 44.39
CA ARG A 184 5.63 -6.63 43.68
C ARG A 184 4.87 -7.78 43.03
N LEU A 185 5.37 -8.29 41.91
CA LEU A 185 4.86 -9.50 41.26
C LEU A 185 5.98 -10.54 41.14
N THR A 186 5.80 -11.71 41.74
CA THR A 186 6.78 -12.82 41.68
C THR A 186 6.11 -14.09 41.18
N LEU A 187 6.68 -14.70 40.13
CA LEU A 187 6.22 -15.97 39.56
C LEU A 187 7.33 -17.01 39.67
N ALA A 188 7.08 -18.11 40.39
CA ALA A 188 8.01 -19.22 40.46
C ALA A 188 8.03 -20.04 39.16
N ALA A 189 8.90 -21.06 39.10
CA ALA A 189 9.00 -21.96 37.93
C ALA A 189 7.63 -22.60 37.60
N GLY A 190 7.25 -22.55 36.32
CA GLY A 190 5.98 -23.08 35.83
C GLY A 190 4.74 -22.30 36.26
N ALA A 191 4.86 -21.22 37.05
CA ALA A 191 3.72 -20.42 37.44
C ALA A 191 3.11 -19.68 36.23
N ARG A 192 1.79 -19.52 36.23
CA ARG A 192 1.04 -18.91 35.14
C ARG A 192 0.18 -17.76 35.68
N LEU A 193 0.29 -16.59 35.05
CA LEU A 193 -0.61 -15.46 35.23
C LEU A 193 -1.50 -15.35 33.99
N GLU A 194 -2.81 -15.49 34.16
CA GLU A 194 -3.78 -15.72 33.08
C GLU A 194 -4.93 -14.73 33.14
N PRO A 195 -4.82 -13.56 32.47
CA PRO A 195 -5.95 -12.65 32.30
C PRO A 195 -7.03 -13.26 31.41
N SER A 196 -8.30 -13.20 31.82
CA SER A 196 -9.45 -13.65 31.00
C SER A 196 -10.08 -12.54 30.15
N GLU A 197 -9.71 -11.29 30.43
CA GLU A 197 -10.18 -10.05 29.80
C GLU A 197 -8.99 -9.06 29.79
N PRO A 198 -9.10 -7.89 29.13
CA PRO A 198 -8.04 -6.87 29.16
C PRO A 198 -7.66 -6.49 30.60
N VAL A 199 -6.37 -6.34 30.89
CA VAL A 199 -5.87 -5.98 32.23
C VAL A 199 -4.75 -4.95 32.16
N VAL A 200 -4.70 -4.11 33.20
CA VAL A 200 -3.58 -3.22 33.47
C VAL A 200 -3.00 -3.55 34.84
N VAL A 201 -1.76 -4.01 34.88
CA VAL A 201 -1.07 -4.38 36.12
C VAL A 201 -0.01 -3.31 36.42
N LEU A 202 -0.28 -2.47 37.42
CA LEU A 202 0.61 -1.43 37.91
C LEU A 202 1.44 -1.95 39.08
N VAL A 203 2.75 -2.08 38.89
CA VAL A 203 3.70 -2.66 39.85
C VAL A 203 4.61 -1.57 40.42
N ALA A 204 4.46 -1.24 41.70
CA ALA A 204 5.28 -0.22 42.37
C ALA A 204 6.75 -0.65 42.56
N GLY A 205 7.01 -1.96 42.62
CA GLY A 205 8.33 -2.55 42.77
C GLY A 205 8.76 -3.29 41.50
N ASN A 206 9.18 -4.55 41.67
CA ASN A 206 9.72 -5.37 40.60
C ASN A 206 8.71 -6.42 40.12
N LEU A 207 8.83 -6.81 38.85
CA LEU A 207 8.29 -8.07 38.33
C LEU A 207 9.46 -9.06 38.18
N THR A 208 9.34 -10.25 38.76
CA THR A 208 10.39 -11.26 38.72
C THR A 208 9.80 -12.65 38.47
N THR A 209 10.33 -13.35 37.47
CA THR A 209 10.14 -14.79 37.34
C THR A 209 11.41 -15.51 37.80
N THR A 210 11.29 -16.58 38.57
CA THR A 210 12.44 -17.35 39.10
C THR A 210 12.70 -18.66 38.35
N GLY A 211 11.88 -18.96 37.34
CA GLY A 211 12.02 -20.07 36.40
C GLY A 211 11.11 -19.86 35.19
N SER A 212 10.84 -20.91 34.40
CA SER A 212 10.01 -20.86 33.19
C SER A 212 8.54 -20.56 33.52
N ALA A 213 8.21 -19.30 33.74
CA ALA A 213 6.87 -18.83 34.04
C ALA A 213 6.17 -18.31 32.78
N THR A 214 4.84 -18.29 32.83
CA THR A 214 4.01 -17.83 31.71
C THR A 214 3.14 -16.64 32.14
N ILE A 215 3.11 -15.61 31.31
CA ILE A 215 2.09 -14.55 31.35
C ILE A 215 1.43 -14.59 29.98
N ALA A 216 0.17 -14.98 29.90
CA ALA A 216 -0.54 -15.13 28.63
C ALA A 216 -2.06 -15.10 28.84
N PRO A 217 -2.86 -14.84 27.81
CA PRO A 217 -4.31 -14.95 27.88
C PRO A 217 -4.75 -16.30 28.48
N SER A 218 -5.78 -16.24 29.30
CA SER A 218 -6.45 -17.40 29.87
C SER A 218 -7.14 -18.21 28.75
N ALA A 219 -7.15 -19.54 28.88
CA ALA A 219 -7.95 -20.39 27.99
C ALA A 219 -9.47 -20.16 28.15
N GLN A 220 -9.86 -19.46 29.21
CA GLN A 220 -11.23 -19.11 29.56
C GLN A 220 -11.62 -17.71 29.04
N ALA A 221 -10.76 -17.03 28.29
CA ALA A 221 -11.12 -15.75 27.67
C ALA A 221 -12.26 -15.94 26.66
N LEU A 222 -13.28 -15.08 26.74
CA LEU A 222 -14.46 -15.13 25.85
C LEU A 222 -14.16 -14.60 24.44
N GLY A 223 -13.00 -13.98 24.24
CA GLY A 223 -12.49 -13.48 22.96
C GLY A 223 -10.97 -13.59 22.87
N ALA A 224 -10.42 -13.38 21.67
CA ALA A 224 -8.97 -13.38 21.46
C ALA A 224 -8.35 -12.10 22.06
N LEU A 225 -7.55 -12.25 23.12
CA LEU A 225 -6.77 -11.15 23.68
C LEU A 225 -5.43 -11.02 22.96
N ALA A 226 -5.12 -9.82 22.50
CA ALA A 226 -3.81 -9.45 21.96
C ALA A 226 -2.83 -9.11 23.08
N ALA A 227 -1.53 -9.00 22.78
CA ALA A 227 -0.54 -8.57 23.75
C ALA A 227 -0.80 -7.16 24.30
N ALA A 228 -1.45 -6.28 23.51
CA ALA A 228 -1.83 -4.93 23.93
C ALA A 228 -2.92 -4.92 25.02
N ASP A 229 -3.75 -5.97 25.10
CA ASP A 229 -4.79 -6.12 26.12
C ASP A 229 -4.21 -6.51 27.48
N ILE A 230 -2.97 -6.97 27.53
CA ILE A 230 -2.25 -7.33 28.76
C ILE A 230 -1.12 -6.32 28.97
N ARG A 231 -1.43 -5.23 29.66
CA ARG A 231 -0.46 -4.15 29.95
C ARG A 231 0.12 -4.30 31.35
N ILE A 232 1.44 -4.30 31.46
CA ILE A 232 2.15 -4.37 32.74
C ILE A 232 3.11 -3.19 32.85
N GLU A 233 2.82 -2.28 33.77
CA GLU A 233 3.64 -1.12 34.07
C GLU A 233 4.44 -1.35 35.35
N VAL A 234 5.76 -1.21 35.29
CA VAL A 234 6.66 -1.57 36.38
C VAL A 234 7.57 -0.39 36.71
N ALA A 235 7.44 0.15 37.91
CA ALA A 235 8.26 1.27 38.37
C ALA A 235 9.71 0.84 38.67
N GLY A 236 9.89 -0.39 39.15
CA GLY A 236 11.20 -1.03 39.38
C GLY A 236 11.72 -1.75 38.13
N ALA A 237 12.38 -2.89 38.33
CA ALA A 237 12.95 -3.70 37.24
C ALA A 237 12.07 -4.90 36.89
N VAL A 238 12.19 -5.37 35.64
CA VAL A 238 11.60 -6.64 35.17
C VAL A 238 12.72 -7.64 34.95
N THR A 239 12.62 -8.82 35.56
CA THR A 239 13.53 -9.94 35.32
C THR A 239 12.72 -11.18 34.98
N LEU A 240 12.83 -11.63 33.73
CA LEU A 240 12.26 -12.87 33.25
C LEU A 240 13.38 -13.92 33.23
N ALA A 241 13.24 -15.00 33.98
CA ALA A 241 14.16 -16.14 33.96
C ALA A 241 14.11 -16.91 32.62
N ASP A 242 15.09 -17.79 32.44
CA ASP A 242 15.21 -18.64 31.26
C ASP A 242 13.92 -19.44 31.00
N GLY A 243 13.54 -19.54 29.72
CA GLY A 243 12.33 -20.27 29.30
C GLY A 243 11.00 -19.59 29.61
N SER A 244 11.00 -18.36 30.15
CA SER A 244 9.76 -17.62 30.41
C SER A 244 9.03 -17.26 29.10
N ARG A 245 7.71 -17.29 29.11
CA ARG A 245 6.85 -16.93 27.97
C ARG A 245 5.92 -15.80 28.37
N VAL A 246 6.02 -14.66 27.71
CA VAL A 246 5.24 -13.46 28.05
C VAL A 246 4.53 -12.94 26.81
N THR A 247 3.20 -12.89 26.86
CA THR A 247 2.35 -12.18 25.91
C THR A 247 1.80 -10.96 26.64
N ALA A 248 2.45 -9.81 26.47
CA ALA A 248 2.10 -8.57 27.16
C ALA A 248 2.86 -7.37 26.58
N HIS A 249 2.34 -6.19 26.89
CA HIS A 249 3.05 -4.91 26.75
C HIS A 249 3.70 -4.53 28.09
N LEU A 250 5.02 -4.36 28.08
CA LEU A 250 5.82 -4.04 29.26
C LEU A 250 6.30 -2.58 29.22
N LEU A 251 5.92 -1.78 30.23
CA LEU A 251 6.38 -0.39 30.38
C LEU A 251 7.22 -0.25 31.66
N VAL A 252 8.50 0.08 31.50
CA VAL A 252 9.53 0.05 32.57
C VAL A 252 10.48 1.27 32.48
N PRO A 253 9.98 2.51 32.42
CA PRO A 253 10.72 3.74 32.08
C PRO A 253 11.95 4.02 32.92
N ASN A 254 11.99 3.54 34.17
CA ASN A 254 13.06 3.83 35.12
C ASN A 254 13.89 2.59 35.47
N GLY A 255 13.46 1.40 35.02
CA GLY A 255 14.09 0.12 35.33
C GLY A 255 14.65 -0.60 34.11
N LYS A 256 15.46 -1.62 34.40
CA LYS A 256 15.99 -2.54 33.40
C LYS A 256 14.99 -3.69 33.16
N VAL A 257 14.76 -4.02 31.90
CA VAL A 257 14.13 -5.27 31.47
C VAL A 257 15.23 -6.27 31.16
N THR A 258 15.27 -7.38 31.89
CA THR A 258 16.17 -8.49 31.62
C THR A 258 15.34 -9.71 31.23
N ILE A 259 15.52 -10.19 30.01
CA ILE A 259 14.90 -11.41 29.50
C ILE A 259 15.97 -12.49 29.50
N GLY A 260 15.68 -13.65 30.11
CA GLY A 260 16.57 -14.80 30.18
C GLY A 260 16.79 -15.46 28.82
N LYS A 261 17.47 -16.60 28.82
CA LYS A 261 17.72 -17.40 27.60
C LYS A 261 16.49 -18.21 27.22
N ASN A 262 16.35 -18.56 25.94
CA ASN A 262 15.26 -19.40 25.44
C ASN A 262 13.86 -18.88 25.84
N ALA A 263 13.73 -17.57 26.03
CA ALA A 263 12.49 -16.94 26.45
C ALA A 263 11.73 -16.43 25.22
N THR A 264 10.42 -16.24 25.38
CA THR A 264 9.56 -15.66 24.35
C THR A 264 8.87 -14.43 24.89
N LEU A 265 8.95 -13.32 24.15
CA LEU A 265 8.15 -12.12 24.36
C LEU A 265 7.31 -11.86 23.11
N THR A 266 5.99 -11.89 23.25
CA THR A 266 5.04 -11.44 22.24
C THR A 266 4.42 -10.13 22.73
N GLY A 267 4.55 -9.06 21.95
CA GLY A 267 4.15 -7.70 22.32
C GLY A 267 5.32 -6.72 22.23
N ALA A 268 5.36 -5.76 23.15
CA ALA A 268 6.36 -4.70 23.19
C ALA A 268 6.97 -4.52 24.59
N ALA A 269 8.23 -4.08 24.66
CA ALA A 269 8.90 -3.69 25.89
C ALA A 269 9.56 -2.32 25.75
N TRP A 270 9.10 -1.36 26.56
CA TRP A 270 9.61 0.01 26.61
C TRP A 270 10.25 0.25 27.97
N ALA A 271 11.54 0.61 28.04
CA ALA A 271 12.27 0.62 29.31
C ALA A 271 13.38 1.66 29.43
N LYS A 272 14.04 1.74 30.60
CA LYS A 272 15.32 2.45 30.71
C LYS A 272 16.42 1.76 29.90
N SER A 273 16.53 0.44 30.07
CA SER A 273 17.42 -0.43 29.30
C SER A 273 16.84 -1.84 29.17
N ILE A 274 17.17 -2.53 28.09
CA ILE A 274 16.67 -3.85 27.73
C ILE A 274 17.86 -4.76 27.44
N ALA A 275 17.88 -5.95 28.05
CA ALA A 275 18.86 -7.00 27.76
C ALA A 275 18.14 -8.32 27.52
N ILE A 276 18.35 -8.92 26.36
CA ILE A 276 17.72 -10.17 25.94
C ILE A 276 18.77 -11.27 25.91
N GLY A 277 18.50 -12.36 26.63
CA GLY A 277 19.35 -13.54 26.69
C GLY A 277 19.33 -14.34 25.39
N ALA A 278 20.36 -15.15 25.21
CA ALA A 278 20.57 -15.93 23.98
C ALA A 278 19.39 -16.85 23.62
N GLN A 279 19.25 -17.15 22.33
CA GLN A 279 18.24 -18.07 21.78
C GLN A 279 16.78 -17.68 22.09
N SER A 280 16.54 -16.40 22.39
CA SER A 280 15.19 -15.91 22.68
C SER A 280 14.46 -15.51 21.40
N LEU A 281 13.14 -15.37 21.51
CA LEU A 281 12.27 -14.94 20.42
C LEU A 281 11.44 -13.73 20.88
N VAL A 282 11.49 -12.64 20.12
CA VAL A 282 10.64 -11.46 20.34
C VAL A 282 9.78 -11.24 19.10
N ILE A 283 8.47 -11.16 19.28
CA ILE A 283 7.49 -10.96 18.22
C ILE A 283 6.67 -9.72 18.55
N GLY A 284 6.67 -8.72 17.66
CA GLY A 284 5.78 -7.57 17.78
C GLY A 284 4.31 -7.96 17.67
N ASP A 285 3.49 -7.47 18.58
CA ASP A 285 2.03 -7.64 18.56
C ASP A 285 1.35 -6.40 19.16
N GLY A 286 0.71 -5.60 18.31
CA GLY A 286 0.05 -4.35 18.68
C GLY A 286 0.99 -3.18 19.05
N LYS A 287 0.45 -1.95 18.98
CA LYS A 287 1.16 -0.71 19.35
C LYS A 287 1.07 -0.43 20.84
N LEU A 288 2.19 -0.08 21.48
CA LEU A 288 2.17 0.32 22.89
C LEU A 288 1.59 1.73 23.03
N ALA A 289 0.34 1.84 23.50
CA ALA A 289 -0.32 3.13 23.71
C ALA A 289 0.33 3.92 24.86
N ALA A 290 0.36 5.26 24.77
CA ALA A 290 0.97 6.11 25.80
C ALA A 290 0.25 6.03 27.17
N VAL A 291 -1.07 5.81 27.17
CA VAL A 291 -1.90 5.79 28.38
C VAL A 291 -2.66 4.47 28.45
N ALA A 292 -2.69 3.86 29.63
CA ALA A 292 -3.54 2.70 29.88
C ALA A 292 -5.01 3.12 29.74
N THR A 293 -5.77 2.50 28.84
CA THR A 293 -7.21 2.72 28.76
C THR A 293 -7.87 2.31 30.07
N ALA A 294 -8.89 3.05 30.49
CA ALA A 294 -9.72 2.64 31.61
C ALA A 294 -10.34 1.28 31.26
N VAL A 295 -9.85 0.23 31.90
CA VAL A 295 -10.43 -1.10 31.74
C VAL A 295 -11.75 -1.14 32.51
N PRO A 296 -12.86 -1.57 31.90
CA PRO A 296 -14.17 -1.64 32.55
C PRO A 296 -14.11 -2.35 33.92
N PRO A 297 -14.98 -1.98 34.88
CA PRO A 297 -15.01 -2.64 36.18
C PRO A 297 -15.46 -4.11 36.06
N PRO A 298 -15.00 -4.96 37.00
CA PRO A 298 -14.90 -6.41 36.83
C PRO A 298 -16.22 -7.15 37.07
N CYS A 299 -16.26 -8.42 36.66
CA CYS A 299 -17.36 -9.37 36.89
C CYS A 299 -18.56 -9.24 35.92
N ASN A 300 -18.47 -8.38 34.91
CA ASN A 300 -19.57 -8.08 33.99
C ASN A 300 -20.01 -9.32 33.19
N ASP A 301 -21.19 -9.86 33.48
CA ASP A 301 -21.81 -10.94 32.68
C ASP A 301 -22.58 -10.41 31.46
N ASN A 302 -22.45 -9.10 31.21
CA ASN A 302 -23.09 -8.32 30.17
C ASN A 302 -24.62 -8.39 30.21
N SER A 303 -25.20 -8.71 31.38
CA SER A 303 -26.63 -8.68 31.61
C SER A 303 -27.04 -7.39 32.33
N ALA A 304 -27.90 -6.60 31.69
CA ALA A 304 -28.54 -5.44 32.32
C ALA A 304 -29.46 -5.81 33.51
N CYS A 305 -29.81 -7.10 33.63
CA CYS A 305 -30.64 -7.61 34.72
C CYS A 305 -29.87 -8.08 35.95
N THR A 306 -28.56 -7.88 35.97
CA THR A 306 -27.68 -8.21 37.08
C THR A 306 -26.86 -6.99 37.46
N VAL A 307 -26.70 -6.77 38.76
CA VAL A 307 -25.65 -5.91 39.30
C VAL A 307 -24.46 -6.80 39.58
N ASP A 308 -23.42 -6.58 38.80
CA ASP A 308 -22.19 -7.34 38.90
C ASP A 308 -21.32 -6.75 39.98
N ALA A 309 -21.10 -7.57 41.00
CA ALA A 309 -20.26 -7.23 42.12
C ALA A 309 -19.20 -8.31 42.26
N CYS A 310 -17.94 -7.93 42.10
CA CYS A 310 -16.87 -8.75 42.63
C CYS A 310 -16.93 -8.70 44.16
N VAL A 311 -17.41 -9.78 44.77
CA VAL A 311 -17.52 -9.90 46.23
C VAL A 311 -16.21 -10.42 46.77
N GLY A 312 -15.69 -9.77 47.81
CA GLY A 312 -14.42 -10.15 48.44
C GLY A 312 -13.17 -9.56 47.80
N GLY A 313 -13.29 -8.52 46.96
CA GLY A 313 -12.16 -7.71 46.50
C GLY A 313 -11.30 -7.23 47.68
N GLY A 314 -10.00 -7.52 47.66
CA GLY A 314 -9.09 -7.26 48.77
C GLY A 314 -8.95 -8.38 49.83
N THR A 315 -9.60 -9.53 49.66
CA THR A 315 -9.49 -10.70 50.58
C THR A 315 -8.99 -11.97 49.89
N ALA A 316 -8.84 -13.08 50.65
CA ALA A 316 -8.40 -14.39 50.14
C ALA A 316 -9.40 -15.09 49.19
N ALA A 317 -10.65 -14.63 49.11
CA ALA A 317 -11.78 -15.36 48.50
C ALA A 317 -12.65 -14.47 47.59
N GLY A 318 -12.03 -13.68 46.70
CA GLY A 318 -12.78 -12.91 45.71
C GLY A 318 -13.46 -13.82 44.68
N PHE A 319 -14.76 -13.64 44.45
CA PHE A 319 -15.51 -14.29 43.37
C PHE A 319 -16.51 -13.34 42.73
N CYS A 320 -16.89 -13.66 41.50
CA CYS A 320 -17.89 -12.95 40.73
C CYS A 320 -19.30 -13.23 41.27
N ARG A 321 -20.05 -12.19 41.63
CA ARG A 321 -21.47 -12.29 42.03
C ARG A 321 -22.32 -11.38 41.17
N ASN A 322 -23.14 -12.00 40.33
CA ASN A 322 -24.16 -11.34 39.52
C ASN A 322 -25.48 -11.34 40.31
N THR A 323 -25.90 -10.19 40.85
CA THR A 323 -27.11 -10.10 41.70
C THR A 323 -28.28 -9.57 40.87
N PRO A 324 -29.42 -10.28 40.73
CA PRO A 324 -30.56 -9.77 39.98
C PRO A 324 -31.01 -8.37 40.43
N VAL A 325 -31.27 -7.47 39.49
CA VAL A 325 -31.91 -6.16 39.73
C VAL A 325 -33.40 -6.35 40.09
N ALA A 326 -34.09 -5.26 40.45
CA ALA A 326 -35.51 -5.32 40.78
C ALA A 326 -36.35 -5.79 39.57
N VAL A 327 -37.39 -6.58 39.82
CA VAL A 327 -38.35 -7.00 38.77
C VAL A 327 -38.97 -5.76 38.13
N GLY A 328 -39.02 -5.72 36.79
CA GLY A 328 -39.52 -4.57 36.05
C GLY A 328 -38.50 -3.45 35.85
N THR A 329 -37.23 -3.66 36.24
CA THR A 329 -36.14 -2.80 35.76
C THR A 329 -36.02 -2.99 34.25
N SER A 330 -35.95 -1.90 33.51
CA SER A 330 -35.68 -1.92 32.07
C SER A 330 -34.33 -2.58 31.81
N CYS A 331 -34.28 -3.49 30.85
CA CYS A 331 -33.08 -4.20 30.42
C CYS A 331 -32.87 -4.10 28.92
N GLU A 332 -33.31 -2.99 28.33
CA GLU A 332 -33.34 -2.74 26.89
C GLU A 332 -32.08 -3.27 26.22
N ASP A 333 -32.26 -4.20 25.29
CA ASP A 333 -31.17 -4.85 24.57
C ASP A 333 -30.79 -4.08 23.29
N GLY A 334 -31.35 -2.88 23.13
CA GLY A 334 -31.15 -2.02 21.98
C GLY A 334 -32.03 -2.38 20.78
N ASN A 335 -32.86 -3.43 20.86
CA ASN A 335 -33.81 -3.76 19.82
C ASN A 335 -35.15 -3.03 20.06
N THR A 336 -35.38 -1.94 19.32
CA THR A 336 -36.66 -1.21 19.43
C THR A 336 -37.87 -2.01 18.90
N CYS A 337 -37.64 -3.12 18.20
CA CYS A 337 -38.70 -3.86 17.51
C CYS A 337 -39.43 -4.91 18.34
N ASN A 338 -38.81 -5.41 19.41
CA ASN A 338 -39.42 -6.32 20.39
C ASN A 338 -39.98 -5.57 21.61
N GLY A 339 -39.80 -4.24 21.69
CA GLY A 339 -40.43 -3.37 22.69
C GLY A 339 -39.82 -3.53 24.09
N ASP A 340 -40.17 -2.63 25.02
CA ASP A 340 -39.51 -2.49 26.32
C ASP A 340 -39.28 -3.83 27.05
N GLU A 341 -38.02 -4.24 27.17
CA GLU A 341 -37.66 -5.44 27.91
C GLU A 341 -37.55 -5.18 29.40
N LEU A 342 -38.06 -6.12 30.18
CA LEU A 342 -38.11 -6.03 31.63
C LEU A 342 -37.44 -7.22 32.29
N CYS A 343 -36.67 -6.95 33.34
CA CYS A 343 -36.05 -8.00 34.15
C CYS A 343 -37.09 -8.80 34.92
N ASN A 344 -36.98 -10.12 34.86
CA ASN A 344 -37.75 -11.03 35.69
C ASN A 344 -37.06 -11.31 37.05
N ALA A 345 -37.74 -12.05 37.92
CA ALA A 345 -37.24 -12.39 39.25
C ALA A 345 -35.99 -13.29 39.26
N ALA A 346 -35.64 -13.90 38.13
CA ALA A 346 -34.45 -14.73 37.97
C ALA A 346 -33.23 -13.93 37.43
N GLY A 347 -33.35 -12.61 37.25
CA GLY A 347 -32.29 -11.79 36.66
C GLY A 347 -32.13 -11.98 35.16
N GLN A 348 -33.19 -12.43 34.48
CA GLN A 348 -33.20 -12.58 33.02
C GLN A 348 -34.01 -11.46 32.40
N CYS A 349 -33.51 -10.93 31.28
CA CYS A 349 -34.23 -9.96 30.48
C CYS A 349 -35.33 -10.66 29.69
N GLN A 350 -36.59 -10.23 29.84
CA GLN A 350 -37.70 -10.77 29.07
C GLN A 350 -37.98 -9.87 27.87
N PRO A 351 -38.03 -10.41 26.65
CA PRO A 351 -38.46 -9.67 25.47
C PRO A 351 -39.81 -8.98 25.72
N GLY A 352 -39.94 -7.72 25.30
CA GLY A 352 -41.19 -7.00 25.35
C GLY A 352 -42.23 -7.51 24.35
N THR A 353 -43.24 -6.67 24.08
CA THR A 353 -44.19 -6.92 22.99
C THR A 353 -43.71 -6.28 21.69
N ASN A 354 -43.63 -7.07 20.62
CA ASN A 354 -43.24 -6.58 19.29
C ASN A 354 -44.00 -5.31 18.91
N THR A 355 -43.24 -4.28 18.52
CA THR A 355 -43.80 -3.04 17.99
C THR A 355 -44.35 -3.27 16.58
N GLY A 356 -45.27 -2.39 16.16
CA GLY A 356 -45.96 -2.52 14.87
C GLY A 356 -45.01 -2.44 13.68
N ALA A 357 -45.36 -3.13 12.59
CA ALA A 357 -44.60 -3.06 11.34
C ALA A 357 -44.49 -1.59 10.85
N GLY A 358 -43.30 -1.18 10.43
CA GLY A 358 -43.00 0.19 9.98
C GLY A 358 -42.53 1.16 11.08
N THR A 359 -42.38 0.70 12.33
CA THR A 359 -41.73 1.50 13.39
C THR A 359 -40.25 1.68 13.04
N SER A 360 -39.73 2.92 13.09
CA SER A 360 -38.32 3.22 12.82
C SER A 360 -37.42 2.61 13.90
N CYS A 361 -36.32 1.96 13.49
CA CYS A 361 -35.38 1.29 14.38
C CYS A 361 -33.93 1.45 13.91
N PRO A 362 -33.41 2.67 13.75
CA PRO A 362 -32.13 2.90 13.08
C PRO A 362 -31.00 2.10 13.75
N ASP A 363 -30.33 1.23 13.00
CA ASP A 363 -29.25 0.37 13.49
C ASP A 363 -27.88 1.08 13.48
N GLY A 364 -27.85 2.29 12.94
CA GLY A 364 -26.66 3.12 12.83
C GLY A 364 -25.80 2.82 11.61
N ASP A 365 -26.23 1.93 10.72
CA ASP A 365 -25.63 1.67 9.41
C ASP A 365 -26.39 2.44 8.32
N LEU A 366 -25.94 3.67 8.08
CA LEU A 366 -26.52 4.56 7.06
C LEU A 366 -26.41 4.00 5.63
N CYS A 367 -25.68 2.90 5.41
CA CYS A 367 -25.40 2.33 4.10
C CYS A 367 -26.32 1.18 3.71
N ASN A 368 -27.16 0.69 4.61
CA ASN A 368 -28.12 -0.38 4.31
C ASN A 368 -29.59 0.14 4.25
N GLY A 369 -29.80 1.39 4.66
CA GLY A 369 -30.98 2.21 4.41
C GLY A 369 -32.05 2.08 5.50
N ASP A 370 -32.60 3.23 5.93
CA ASP A 370 -33.49 3.41 7.08
C ASP A 370 -34.26 2.16 7.50
N GLU A 371 -33.90 1.62 8.66
CA GLU A 371 -34.42 0.36 9.11
C GLU A 371 -35.81 0.53 9.75
N THR A 372 -36.68 -0.44 9.50
CA THR A 372 -38.00 -0.49 10.13
C THR A 372 -38.33 -1.87 10.68
N CYS A 373 -39.13 -1.90 11.73
CA CYS A 373 -39.59 -3.14 12.33
C CYS A 373 -40.49 -3.89 11.36
N ASN A 374 -40.28 -5.20 11.20
CA ASN A 374 -41.11 -6.06 10.35
C ASN A 374 -42.42 -6.53 11.02
N GLY A 375 -42.71 -6.07 12.26
CA GLY A 375 -43.83 -6.53 13.09
C GLY A 375 -43.64 -7.92 13.74
N GLY A 376 -42.57 -8.64 13.37
CA GLY A 376 -42.13 -9.90 13.97
C GLY A 376 -41.06 -9.73 15.06
N GLY A 377 -40.72 -8.49 15.43
CA GLY A 377 -39.71 -8.19 16.45
C GLY A 377 -38.30 -7.97 15.90
N THR A 378 -38.15 -7.92 14.56
CA THR A 378 -36.86 -7.73 13.91
C THR A 378 -36.83 -6.41 13.18
N CYS A 379 -35.75 -5.67 13.42
CA CYS A 379 -35.41 -4.50 12.62
C CYS A 379 -34.83 -4.96 11.28
N VAL A 380 -35.44 -4.53 10.18
CA VAL A 380 -34.97 -4.91 8.84
C VAL A 380 -34.53 -3.67 8.08
N PRO A 381 -33.34 -3.69 7.46
CA PRO A 381 -32.89 -2.62 6.58
C PRO A 381 -33.81 -2.52 5.37
N SER A 382 -33.97 -1.30 4.91
CA SER A 382 -34.79 -0.99 3.75
C SER A 382 -33.94 -1.01 2.48
N THR A 383 -34.20 -0.10 1.55
CA THR A 383 -33.42 -0.04 0.31
C THR A 383 -32.15 0.77 0.58
N PRO A 384 -30.95 0.18 0.39
CA PRO A 384 -29.69 0.90 0.57
C PRO A 384 -29.63 2.18 -0.27
N PRO A 385 -28.99 3.25 0.24
CA PRO A 385 -28.74 4.43 -0.58
C PRO A 385 -27.85 4.08 -1.79
N VAL A 386 -28.07 4.77 -2.89
CA VAL A 386 -27.19 4.66 -4.06
C VAL A 386 -25.84 5.27 -3.68
N VAL A 387 -24.79 4.44 -3.72
CA VAL A 387 -23.43 4.84 -3.32
C VAL A 387 -22.71 5.60 -4.43
N SER A 388 -22.97 5.26 -5.69
CA SER A 388 -22.37 5.92 -6.86
C SER A 388 -23.03 7.28 -7.11
N ASP A 389 -22.24 8.33 -7.35
CA ASP A 389 -22.75 9.59 -7.94
C ASP A 389 -22.55 9.64 -9.47
N ASP A 390 -22.12 8.53 -10.07
CA ASP A 390 -21.80 8.37 -11.49
C ASP A 390 -20.69 9.33 -11.97
N ASN A 391 -19.86 9.85 -11.06
CA ASN A 391 -18.71 10.67 -11.38
C ASN A 391 -17.42 9.87 -11.27
N SER A 392 -16.80 9.57 -12.40
CA SER A 392 -15.51 8.84 -12.43
C SER A 392 -14.31 9.64 -11.86
N CYS A 393 -14.53 10.89 -11.43
CA CYS A 393 -13.57 11.69 -10.68
C CYS A 393 -13.77 11.68 -9.17
N THR A 394 -14.68 10.87 -8.66
CA THR A 394 -14.85 10.61 -7.23
C THR A 394 -14.59 9.14 -6.95
N VAL A 395 -14.07 8.88 -5.75
CA VAL A 395 -14.10 7.56 -5.15
C VAL A 395 -15.31 7.55 -4.25
N ASP A 396 -16.28 6.75 -4.64
CA ASP A 396 -17.53 6.60 -3.92
C ASP A 396 -17.37 5.52 -2.86
N ALA A 397 -17.68 5.88 -1.62
CA ALA A 397 -17.69 4.96 -0.51
C ALA A 397 -18.89 5.27 0.38
N CYS A 398 -19.40 4.25 1.03
CA CYS A 398 -20.36 4.43 2.11
C CYS A 398 -19.74 3.93 3.40
N ASP A 399 -19.60 4.83 4.36
CA ASP A 399 -19.21 4.50 5.72
C ASP A 399 -20.47 4.33 6.57
N ALA A 400 -20.60 3.22 7.28
CA ALA A 400 -21.81 2.90 8.05
C ALA A 400 -22.19 4.03 9.02
N THR A 401 -21.22 4.74 9.59
CA THR A 401 -21.46 5.78 10.59
C THR A 401 -21.68 7.17 9.98
N THR A 402 -20.92 7.52 8.94
CA THR A 402 -20.95 8.87 8.34
C THR A 402 -21.76 8.97 7.04
N GLY A 403 -22.20 7.84 6.49
CA GLY A 403 -23.02 7.75 5.28
C GLY A 403 -22.20 7.74 3.98
N VAL A 404 -22.90 7.94 2.87
CA VAL A 404 -22.30 8.01 1.52
C VAL A 404 -21.40 9.24 1.41
N ALA A 405 -20.18 9.03 0.93
CA ALA A 405 -19.19 10.05 0.66
C ALA A 405 -18.60 9.87 -0.74
N HIS A 406 -18.48 10.99 -1.46
CA HIS A 406 -17.89 11.07 -2.79
C HIS A 406 -16.58 11.84 -2.67
N ILE A 407 -15.46 11.12 -2.62
CA ILE A 407 -14.15 11.73 -2.35
C ILE A 407 -13.48 12.07 -3.68
N PRO A 408 -13.19 13.36 -3.98
CA PRO A 408 -12.53 13.73 -5.23
C PRO A 408 -11.20 13.00 -5.42
N LEU A 409 -11.00 12.42 -6.59
CA LEU A 409 -9.70 11.93 -7.03
C LEU A 409 -8.72 13.09 -7.22
N PRO A 410 -7.40 12.84 -7.10
CA PRO A 410 -6.38 13.85 -7.35
C PRO A 410 -6.52 14.49 -8.74
N ASP A 411 -6.22 15.78 -8.83
CA ASP A 411 -6.15 16.48 -10.11
C ASP A 411 -5.18 15.76 -11.06
N GLY A 412 -5.60 15.57 -12.31
CA GLY A 412 -4.87 14.82 -13.33
C GLY A 412 -5.16 13.32 -13.36
N SER A 413 -6.00 12.78 -12.47
CA SER A 413 -6.47 11.39 -12.56
C SER A 413 -7.28 11.19 -13.84
N THR A 414 -7.15 10.02 -14.48
CA THR A 414 -7.93 9.67 -15.68
C THR A 414 -9.37 9.40 -15.32
N CYS A 415 -10.32 9.88 -16.11
CA CYS A 415 -11.76 9.68 -15.92
C CYS A 415 -12.46 9.43 -17.25
N ASN A 416 -13.56 8.67 -17.25
CA ASN A 416 -14.33 8.29 -18.45
C ASN A 416 -13.46 7.82 -19.65
N GLY A 417 -12.38 7.09 -19.37
CA GLY A 417 -11.46 6.55 -20.37
C GLY A 417 -10.51 7.55 -21.05
N THR A 418 -10.86 8.83 -21.16
CA THR A 418 -10.13 9.84 -21.97
C THR A 418 -10.02 11.23 -21.32
N GLY A 419 -10.71 11.47 -20.21
CA GLY A 419 -10.72 12.75 -19.50
C GLY A 419 -9.73 12.83 -18.35
N THR A 420 -9.52 14.04 -17.84
CA THR A 420 -8.75 14.30 -16.62
C THR A 420 -9.60 14.96 -15.55
N CYS A 421 -9.41 14.53 -14.30
CA CYS A 421 -10.06 15.13 -13.15
C CYS A 421 -9.43 16.48 -12.83
N THR A 422 -10.28 17.49 -12.64
CA THR A 422 -9.87 18.77 -12.05
C THR A 422 -10.93 19.18 -11.04
N ALA A 423 -10.53 19.35 -9.78
CA ALA A 423 -11.42 19.65 -8.66
C ALA A 423 -12.64 18.70 -8.57
N GLY A 424 -12.41 17.40 -8.81
CA GLY A 424 -13.47 16.38 -8.76
C GLY A 424 -14.41 16.37 -9.98
N VAL A 425 -14.13 17.15 -11.02
CA VAL A 425 -14.91 17.16 -12.27
C VAL A 425 -14.10 16.51 -13.39
N CYS A 426 -14.72 15.57 -14.11
CA CYS A 426 -14.11 14.95 -15.27
C CYS A 426 -14.17 15.90 -16.48
N SER A 427 -13.01 16.32 -16.98
CA SER A 427 -12.88 17.07 -18.23
C SER A 427 -12.39 16.14 -19.33
N ALA A 428 -13.28 15.71 -20.23
CA ALA A 428 -12.90 14.92 -21.41
C ALA A 428 -11.92 15.71 -22.30
N VAL A 429 -10.80 15.09 -22.68
CA VAL A 429 -9.98 15.62 -23.78
C VAL A 429 -10.77 15.34 -25.05
N ALA A 430 -11.28 16.38 -25.70
CA ALA A 430 -12.03 16.20 -26.93
C ALA A 430 -11.14 15.50 -27.96
N ARG A 431 -11.62 14.37 -28.52
CA ARG A 431 -10.94 13.56 -29.54
C ARG A 431 -11.81 13.55 -30.78
N ASN A 432 -11.21 13.63 -31.97
CA ASN A 432 -11.96 13.64 -33.21
C ASN A 432 -11.27 12.74 -34.24
N LEU A 433 -12.00 11.74 -34.72
CA LEU A 433 -11.55 10.86 -35.79
C LEU A 433 -12.36 11.18 -37.05
N VAL A 434 -11.70 11.22 -38.20
CA VAL A 434 -12.37 11.28 -39.51
C VAL A 434 -12.01 10.06 -40.32
N MET A 435 -12.96 9.63 -41.15
CA MET A 435 -12.85 8.47 -42.02
C MET A 435 -13.39 8.83 -43.39
N ILE A 436 -13.05 8.02 -44.40
CA ILE A 436 -13.65 8.12 -45.73
C ILE A 436 -14.37 6.83 -46.03
N ASN A 437 -15.62 6.97 -46.48
CA ASN A 437 -16.43 5.85 -46.92
C ASN A 437 -16.18 5.57 -48.41
N ASP A 438 -15.62 4.41 -48.71
CA ASP A 438 -15.21 3.95 -50.04
C ASP A 438 -16.37 3.82 -51.02
N VAL A 439 -17.58 3.55 -50.52
CA VAL A 439 -18.74 3.30 -51.38
C VAL A 439 -19.43 4.61 -51.75
N THR A 440 -19.56 5.52 -50.78
CA THR A 440 -20.27 6.79 -51.00
C THR A 440 -19.33 7.89 -51.47
N GLY A 441 -18.02 7.81 -51.19
CA GLY A 441 -17.07 8.87 -51.45
C GLY A 441 -17.30 10.08 -50.55
N HIS A 442 -17.67 9.86 -49.30
CA HIS A 442 -17.94 10.90 -48.30
C HIS A 442 -16.88 10.91 -47.20
N LEU A 443 -16.58 12.10 -46.70
CA LEU A 443 -15.86 12.28 -45.44
C LEU A 443 -16.87 12.12 -44.29
N GLU A 444 -16.55 11.29 -43.32
CA GLU A 444 -17.37 10.99 -42.16
C GLU A 444 -16.57 11.25 -40.88
N ARG A 445 -17.25 11.64 -39.80
CA ARG A 445 -16.68 11.79 -38.47
C ARG A 445 -17.06 10.59 -37.61
N LEU A 446 -16.09 9.99 -36.94
CA LEU A 446 -16.30 8.99 -35.90
C LEU A 446 -16.10 9.63 -34.53
N ASP A 447 -17.14 9.61 -33.70
CA ASP A 447 -17.00 9.92 -32.29
C ASP A 447 -16.31 8.74 -31.58
N PRO A 448 -15.13 8.93 -30.97
CA PRO A 448 -14.34 7.83 -30.43
C PRO A 448 -14.90 7.26 -29.11
N ASP A 449 -15.86 7.94 -28.46
CA ASP A 449 -16.44 7.52 -27.18
C ASP A 449 -17.79 6.84 -27.39
N THR A 450 -18.62 7.35 -28.31
CA THR A 450 -19.94 6.78 -28.63
C THR A 450 -19.94 5.84 -29.83
N LEU A 451 -18.89 5.91 -30.66
CA LEU A 451 -18.78 5.24 -31.96
C LEU A 451 -19.86 5.67 -32.97
N GLU A 452 -20.52 6.80 -32.74
CA GLU A 452 -21.47 7.38 -33.68
C GLU A 452 -20.74 7.94 -34.91
N VAL A 453 -21.25 7.59 -36.09
CA VAL A 453 -20.72 8.07 -37.38
C VAL A 453 -21.61 9.21 -37.89
N THR A 454 -21.01 10.37 -38.13
CA THR A 454 -21.68 11.55 -38.72
C THR A 454 -21.15 11.84 -40.12
N ASP A 455 -22.02 11.93 -41.12
CA ASP A 455 -21.65 12.37 -42.46
C ASP A 455 -21.25 13.86 -42.47
N ILE A 456 -20.08 14.20 -43.03
CA ILE A 456 -19.61 15.59 -43.19
C ILE A 456 -19.95 16.11 -44.59
N GLY A 457 -19.73 15.28 -45.62
CA GLY A 457 -20.07 15.63 -46.99
C GLY A 457 -19.21 14.92 -48.05
N PRO A 458 -19.57 15.08 -49.33
CA PRO A 458 -18.94 14.37 -50.43
C PRO A 458 -17.53 14.91 -50.75
N LEU A 459 -16.61 14.00 -51.04
CA LEU A 459 -15.25 14.31 -51.53
C LEU A 459 -15.28 15.07 -52.86
N GLY A 460 -16.23 14.75 -53.73
CA GLY A 460 -16.37 15.37 -55.06
C GLY A 460 -15.31 14.90 -56.07
N VAL A 461 -14.54 13.87 -55.73
CA VAL A 461 -13.53 13.20 -56.56
C VAL A 461 -13.67 11.68 -56.41
N PRO A 462 -13.15 10.88 -57.36
CA PRO A 462 -13.07 9.44 -57.20
C PRO A 462 -12.22 9.05 -55.98
N TYR A 463 -12.61 7.97 -55.32
CA TYR A 463 -11.89 7.39 -54.19
C TYR A 463 -12.15 5.87 -54.18
N ALA A 464 -11.09 5.07 -54.10
CA ALA A 464 -11.20 3.62 -54.02
C ALA A 464 -9.97 3.04 -53.33
N PHE A 465 -10.12 2.59 -52.07
CA PHE A 465 -9.05 1.99 -51.27
C PHE A 465 -7.86 2.93 -51.01
N GLY A 466 -8.13 4.24 -50.96
CA GLY A 466 -7.14 5.24 -50.58
C GLY A 466 -6.87 5.24 -49.08
N ASP A 467 -6.06 6.19 -48.63
CA ASP A 467 -5.86 6.47 -47.21
C ASP A 467 -5.76 7.98 -46.99
N CYS A 468 -5.89 8.41 -45.74
CA CYS A 468 -5.87 9.80 -45.36
C CYS A 468 -5.02 10.03 -44.12
N MET A 469 -4.48 11.23 -44.01
CA MET A 469 -3.64 11.58 -42.87
C MET A 469 -3.78 13.06 -42.56
N PHE A 470 -3.86 13.41 -41.26
CA PHE A 470 -3.84 14.80 -40.81
C PHE A 470 -2.42 15.32 -40.53
N ASN A 471 -2.01 16.38 -41.21
CA ASN A 471 -0.74 17.04 -40.94
C ASN A 471 -0.92 18.16 -39.89
N PRO A 472 -0.45 17.99 -38.65
CA PRO A 472 -0.55 19.03 -37.63
C PRO A 472 0.32 20.27 -37.91
N ALA A 473 1.31 20.18 -38.79
CA ALA A 473 2.19 21.31 -39.11
C ALA A 473 1.51 22.38 -39.97
N ASP A 474 0.53 22.00 -40.80
CA ASP A 474 -0.22 22.92 -41.66
C ASP A 474 -1.75 22.88 -41.46
N GLY A 475 -2.23 21.96 -40.61
CA GLY A 475 -3.63 21.85 -40.23
C GLY A 475 -4.52 21.23 -41.30
N LYS A 476 -3.97 20.48 -42.26
CA LYS A 476 -4.75 19.91 -43.38
C LYS A 476 -4.86 18.39 -43.30
N LEU A 477 -6.02 17.88 -43.73
CA LEU A 477 -6.20 16.47 -44.05
C LEU A 477 -5.72 16.23 -45.48
N TYR A 478 -4.75 15.34 -45.65
CA TYR A 478 -4.26 14.86 -46.94
C TYR A 478 -4.90 13.51 -47.25
N MET A 479 -5.13 13.25 -48.53
CA MET A 479 -5.79 12.03 -49.01
C MET A 479 -5.13 11.57 -50.30
N VAL A 480 -4.87 10.26 -50.41
CA VAL A 480 -4.60 9.58 -51.68
C VAL A 480 -5.86 8.85 -52.13
N ASP A 481 -6.11 8.79 -53.44
CA ASP A 481 -7.32 8.22 -54.03
C ASP A 481 -7.33 6.69 -54.15
N GLY A 482 -6.16 6.06 -54.00
CA GLY A 482 -6.03 4.60 -53.92
C GLY A 482 -5.83 3.93 -55.27
N ARG A 483 -6.67 2.93 -55.58
CA ARG A 483 -6.56 2.06 -56.76
C ARG A 483 -7.11 2.72 -58.03
N GLY A 484 -6.28 2.74 -59.07
CA GLY A 484 -6.67 3.15 -60.43
C GLY A 484 -6.44 4.63 -60.75
N ASP A 485 -6.25 5.46 -59.73
CA ASP A 485 -5.88 6.86 -59.85
C ASP A 485 -4.50 7.13 -59.21
N SER A 486 -4.00 8.36 -59.25
CA SER A 486 -2.62 8.65 -58.81
C SER A 486 -2.45 10.06 -58.25
N SER A 487 -3.41 10.51 -57.46
CA SER A 487 -3.54 11.91 -57.08
C SER A 487 -3.39 12.11 -55.57
N LEU A 488 -2.72 13.20 -55.19
CA LEU A 488 -2.72 13.70 -53.82
C LEU A 488 -3.70 14.86 -53.70
N TYR A 489 -4.57 14.82 -52.69
CA TYR A 489 -5.54 15.86 -52.38
C TYR A 489 -5.35 16.41 -50.97
N THR A 490 -5.86 17.61 -50.73
CA THR A 490 -6.27 18.04 -49.39
C THR A 490 -7.78 17.98 -49.27
N VAL A 491 -8.32 17.64 -48.11
CA VAL A 491 -9.76 17.55 -47.85
C VAL A 491 -10.15 18.57 -46.78
N ASP A 492 -11.21 19.34 -47.05
CA ASP A 492 -11.76 20.30 -46.11
C ASP A 492 -12.58 19.59 -45.02
N LEU A 493 -12.16 19.71 -43.76
CA LEU A 493 -12.78 19.01 -42.63
C LEU A 493 -14.20 19.47 -42.29
N ALA A 494 -14.64 20.62 -42.81
CA ALA A 494 -15.99 21.15 -42.53
C ALA A 494 -17.01 20.75 -43.60
N THR A 495 -16.57 20.53 -44.83
CA THR A 495 -17.44 20.29 -46.00
C THR A 495 -17.22 18.95 -46.67
N GLY A 496 -16.14 18.25 -46.33
CA GLY A 496 -15.72 17.00 -46.96
C GLY A 496 -15.09 17.17 -48.35
N ARG A 497 -14.99 18.39 -48.90
CA ARG A 497 -14.55 18.58 -50.29
C ARG A 497 -13.05 18.40 -50.48
N ALA A 498 -12.66 17.55 -51.44
CA ALA A 498 -11.28 17.36 -51.85
C ALA A 498 -10.82 18.43 -52.85
N SER A 499 -9.55 18.84 -52.73
CA SER A 499 -8.87 19.78 -53.62
C SER A 499 -7.54 19.18 -54.09
N LEU A 500 -7.35 19.09 -55.41
CA LEU A 500 -6.17 18.45 -56.01
C LEU A 500 -4.90 19.24 -55.72
N ILE A 501 -3.85 18.55 -55.26
CA ILE A 501 -2.49 19.09 -55.14
C ILE A 501 -1.70 18.75 -56.41
N GLY A 502 -1.73 17.49 -56.83
CA GLY A 502 -1.01 17.01 -58.01
C GLY A 502 -0.93 15.48 -58.07
N PHE A 503 -0.14 14.97 -59.01
CA PHE A 503 -0.09 13.53 -59.30
C PHE A 503 1.20 12.89 -58.78
N HIS A 504 1.08 11.78 -58.05
CA HIS A 504 2.20 10.98 -57.56
C HIS A 504 2.62 9.88 -58.54
N GLY A 505 1.78 9.51 -59.50
CA GLY A 505 2.10 8.55 -60.56
C GLY A 505 2.17 7.08 -60.11
N ASN A 506 1.52 6.74 -59.01
CA ASN A 506 1.38 5.37 -58.51
C ASN A 506 -0.10 4.98 -58.51
N SER A 507 -0.47 3.80 -59.01
CA SER A 507 -1.87 3.42 -59.23
C SER A 507 -2.52 2.62 -58.10
N ALA A 508 -1.81 2.41 -56.98
CA ALA A 508 -2.32 1.70 -55.80
C ALA A 508 -1.58 2.19 -54.54
N MET A 509 -1.67 3.49 -54.26
CA MET A 509 -1.15 4.07 -53.02
C MET A 509 -2.24 4.00 -51.94
N GLU A 510 -2.10 3.07 -51.00
CA GLU A 510 -3.17 2.68 -50.07
C GLU A 510 -2.86 2.96 -48.60
N GLY A 511 -1.67 3.48 -48.28
CA GLY A 511 -1.31 3.86 -46.91
C GLY A 511 -0.62 5.21 -46.88
N LEU A 512 -0.95 6.05 -45.90
CA LEU A 512 -0.47 7.43 -45.82
C LEU A 512 -0.21 7.83 -44.37
N ALA A 513 0.99 8.35 -44.07
CA ALA A 513 1.31 8.86 -42.74
C ALA A 513 2.21 10.09 -42.82
N PHE A 514 2.09 10.98 -41.83
CA PHE A 514 3.03 12.08 -41.65
C PHE A 514 4.04 11.72 -40.60
N HIS A 515 5.27 12.13 -40.86
CA HIS A 515 6.38 11.98 -39.95
C HIS A 515 6.76 13.38 -39.43
N PRO A 516 6.26 13.80 -38.25
CA PRO A 516 6.55 15.12 -37.69
C PRO A 516 8.03 15.47 -37.59
N PRO A 517 8.94 14.56 -37.20
CA PRO A 517 10.36 14.89 -37.08
C PRO A 517 11.03 15.35 -38.39
N SER A 518 10.62 14.81 -39.55
CA SER A 518 11.16 15.24 -40.85
C SER A 518 10.23 16.15 -41.64
N ASN A 519 9.02 16.42 -41.14
CA ASN A 519 7.97 17.18 -41.82
C ASN A 519 7.68 16.62 -43.24
N GLN A 520 7.61 15.30 -43.35
CA GLN A 520 7.38 14.60 -44.62
C GLN A 520 6.13 13.73 -44.55
N ILE A 521 5.44 13.64 -45.69
CA ILE A 521 4.37 12.68 -45.92
C ILE A 521 5.01 11.43 -46.51
N PHE A 522 4.73 10.29 -45.90
CA PHE A 522 5.09 8.97 -46.38
C PHE A 522 3.87 8.25 -46.91
N GLY A 523 4.04 7.52 -48.01
CA GLY A 523 3.00 6.69 -48.58
C GLY A 523 3.50 5.30 -48.93
N THR A 524 2.63 4.29 -48.79
CA THR A 524 2.92 2.92 -49.21
C THR A 524 2.12 2.56 -50.45
N SER A 525 2.78 1.88 -51.38
CA SER A 525 2.15 1.36 -52.59
C SER A 525 2.11 -0.16 -52.59
N LEU A 526 0.98 -0.71 -53.01
CA LEU A 526 0.83 -2.15 -53.26
C LEU A 526 1.25 -2.57 -54.67
N ASP A 527 1.32 -1.64 -55.64
CA ASP A 527 1.74 -1.95 -57.01
C ASP A 527 3.22 -2.32 -57.10
N ASP A 528 4.07 -1.53 -56.43
CA ASP A 528 5.52 -1.73 -56.44
C ASP A 528 6.07 -2.17 -55.08
N VAL A 529 5.19 -2.30 -54.09
CA VAL A 529 5.50 -2.80 -52.74
C VAL A 529 6.59 -1.92 -52.09
N SER A 530 6.37 -0.61 -52.10
CA SER A 530 7.38 0.40 -51.72
C SER A 530 6.88 1.47 -50.77
N LEU A 531 7.84 2.12 -50.12
CA LEU A 531 7.71 3.37 -49.38
C LEU A 531 8.13 4.55 -50.24
N PHE A 532 7.29 5.57 -50.25
CA PHE A 532 7.53 6.85 -50.90
C PHE A 532 7.50 7.99 -49.90
N THR A 533 8.21 9.07 -50.19
CA THR A 533 7.89 10.40 -49.66
C THR A 533 7.09 11.18 -50.70
N LEU A 534 6.09 11.94 -50.28
CA LEU A 534 5.26 12.78 -51.16
C LEU A 534 5.51 14.27 -50.90
N SER A 535 5.52 15.05 -51.98
CA SER A 535 5.52 16.51 -51.88
C SER A 535 4.13 17.05 -51.60
N ALA A 536 3.94 17.68 -50.45
CA ALA A 536 2.70 18.38 -50.09
C ALA A 536 2.36 19.56 -51.03
N THR A 537 3.29 20.01 -51.87
CA THR A 537 3.09 21.13 -52.81
C THR A 537 2.83 20.71 -54.24
N THR A 538 3.38 19.58 -54.70
CA THR A 538 3.27 19.14 -56.10
C THR A 538 2.61 17.78 -56.27
N GLY A 539 2.39 17.04 -55.19
CA GLY A 539 1.92 15.65 -55.22
C GLY A 539 2.99 14.64 -55.65
N ALA A 540 4.17 15.08 -56.11
CA ALA A 540 5.18 14.17 -56.65
C ALA A 540 5.72 13.20 -55.59
N ALA A 541 5.76 11.91 -55.91
CA ALA A 541 6.35 10.87 -55.07
C ALA A 541 7.84 10.65 -55.38
N SER A 542 8.62 10.40 -54.34
CA SER A 542 10.04 10.00 -54.42
C SER A 542 10.24 8.69 -53.69
N LEU A 543 10.81 7.69 -54.37
CA LEU A 543 11.02 6.34 -53.82
C LEU A 543 12.05 6.39 -52.68
N VAL A 544 11.66 5.87 -51.50
CA VAL A 544 12.56 5.64 -50.38
C VAL A 544 13.15 4.24 -50.48
N ARG A 545 12.28 3.21 -50.52
CA ARG A 545 12.68 1.80 -50.59
C ARG A 545 11.53 0.90 -51.07
N ARG A 546 11.90 -0.22 -51.69
CA ARG A 546 11.01 -1.38 -51.91
C ARG A 546 11.06 -2.31 -50.71
N PHE A 547 9.91 -2.60 -50.10
CA PHE A 547 9.78 -3.43 -48.90
C PHE A 547 9.78 -4.92 -49.18
N GLY A 548 9.25 -5.35 -50.34
CA GLY A 548 9.02 -6.76 -50.65
C GLY A 548 7.81 -7.39 -49.93
N VAL A 549 7.16 -6.66 -49.04
CA VAL A 549 5.85 -6.94 -48.43
C VAL A 549 4.98 -5.69 -48.49
N GLY A 550 3.71 -5.84 -48.86
CA GLY A 550 2.77 -4.73 -49.05
C GLY A 550 2.16 -4.27 -47.73
N PHE A 551 1.97 -2.96 -47.58
CA PHE A 551 1.35 -2.36 -46.40
C PHE A 551 0.19 -1.47 -46.84
N GLN A 552 -0.95 -1.65 -46.15
CA GLN A 552 -2.16 -0.85 -46.33
C GLN A 552 -2.23 0.22 -45.25
N GLY A 553 -1.98 -0.15 -43.99
CA GLY A 553 -1.88 0.84 -42.91
C GLY A 553 -0.48 1.45 -42.81
N LEU A 554 -0.41 2.76 -42.58
CA LEU A 554 0.79 3.45 -42.12
C LEU A 554 0.42 4.49 -41.05
N ALA A 555 1.12 4.53 -39.91
CA ALA A 555 0.85 5.51 -38.85
C ALA A 555 2.10 5.83 -38.02
N TRP A 556 2.21 7.06 -37.54
CA TRP A 556 3.30 7.51 -36.68
C TRP A 556 2.94 7.35 -35.19
N ASP A 557 3.63 6.44 -34.49
CA ASP A 557 3.59 6.36 -33.03
C ASP A 557 4.44 7.48 -32.44
N SER A 558 3.78 8.54 -31.99
CA SER A 558 4.45 9.71 -31.45
C SER A 558 4.99 9.53 -30.03
N LEU A 559 4.50 8.55 -29.26
CA LEU A 559 5.04 8.25 -27.92
C LEU A 559 6.34 7.46 -28.03
N ARG A 560 6.41 6.51 -28.96
CA ARG A 560 7.58 5.64 -29.16
C ARG A 560 8.55 6.14 -30.23
N ASN A 561 8.17 7.18 -30.98
CA ASN A 561 8.92 7.72 -32.11
C ASN A 561 9.21 6.67 -33.19
N VAL A 562 8.16 5.94 -33.60
CA VAL A 562 8.27 4.85 -34.57
C VAL A 562 7.21 5.01 -35.66
N MET A 563 7.63 4.87 -36.92
CA MET A 563 6.71 4.71 -38.04
C MET A 563 6.26 3.26 -38.06
N THR A 564 4.96 3.02 -37.95
CA THR A 564 4.36 1.68 -37.87
C THR A 564 3.63 1.38 -39.18
N ALA A 565 3.88 0.22 -39.76
CA ALA A 565 3.23 -0.27 -40.97
C ALA A 565 2.49 -1.58 -40.71
N PHE A 566 1.32 -1.74 -41.30
CA PHE A 566 0.44 -2.89 -41.07
C PHE A 566 -0.01 -3.50 -42.41
N ASN A 567 0.17 -4.81 -42.57
CA ASN A 567 -0.17 -5.53 -43.81
C ASN A 567 -1.49 -6.32 -43.73
N GLY A 568 -2.26 -6.12 -42.65
CA GLY A 568 -3.50 -6.84 -42.38
C GLY A 568 -3.33 -8.07 -41.49
N SER A 569 -2.12 -8.60 -41.30
CA SER A 569 -1.86 -9.73 -40.38
C SER A 569 -0.61 -9.58 -39.52
N GLN A 570 0.26 -8.63 -39.87
CA GLN A 570 1.54 -8.40 -39.21
C GLN A 570 1.85 -6.91 -39.17
N ILE A 571 2.33 -6.45 -38.01
CA ILE A 571 2.68 -5.05 -37.75
C ILE A 571 4.20 -4.94 -37.68
N PHE A 572 4.75 -3.89 -38.29
CA PHE A 572 6.18 -3.65 -38.39
C PHE A 572 6.53 -2.23 -37.97
N ALA A 573 7.67 -2.06 -37.33
CA ALA A 573 8.37 -0.77 -37.26
C ALA A 573 9.14 -0.55 -38.56
N VAL A 574 9.05 0.67 -39.08
CA VAL A 574 9.74 1.14 -40.29
C VAL A 574 10.82 2.14 -39.90
N ASP A 575 12.07 1.86 -40.28
CA ASP A 575 13.13 2.87 -40.30
C ASP A 575 12.90 3.78 -41.49
N VAL A 576 12.43 5.01 -41.26
CA VAL A 576 12.09 5.97 -42.33
C VAL A 576 13.30 6.50 -43.10
N THR A 577 14.53 6.32 -42.59
CA THR A 577 15.76 6.80 -43.25
C THR A 577 16.19 5.84 -44.34
N ASN A 578 16.11 4.54 -44.07
CA ASN A 578 16.60 3.51 -44.97
C ASN A 578 15.54 2.50 -45.40
N GLY A 579 14.31 2.54 -44.89
CA GLY A 579 13.20 1.63 -45.20
C GLY A 579 13.31 0.23 -44.59
N GLY A 580 14.15 0.03 -43.56
CA GLY A 580 14.28 -1.23 -42.84
C GLY A 580 13.02 -1.59 -42.06
N LEU A 581 12.70 -2.88 -41.98
CA LEU A 581 11.50 -3.40 -41.32
C LEU A 581 11.87 -4.28 -40.12
N THR A 582 11.20 -4.05 -38.98
CA THR A 582 11.27 -4.90 -37.80
C THR A 582 9.86 -5.34 -37.42
N GLN A 583 9.56 -6.63 -37.45
CA GLN A 583 8.23 -7.11 -37.06
C GLN A 583 8.00 -6.87 -35.56
N LEU A 584 6.85 -6.28 -35.22
CA LEU A 584 6.43 -5.99 -33.86
C LEU A 584 5.41 -7.00 -33.34
N ALA A 585 4.44 -7.38 -34.17
CA ALA A 585 3.34 -8.27 -33.77
C ALA A 585 2.72 -9.01 -34.96
N SER A 586 1.88 -10.00 -34.64
CA SER A 586 0.95 -10.65 -35.57
C SER A 586 -0.48 -10.49 -35.04
N THR A 587 -1.43 -10.24 -35.91
CA THR A 587 -2.84 -9.97 -35.58
C THR A 587 -3.77 -10.92 -36.34
N PRO A 588 -5.03 -11.07 -35.93
CA PRO A 588 -6.09 -11.54 -36.82
C PRO A 588 -6.13 -10.71 -38.11
N PHE A 589 -6.63 -11.32 -39.18
CA PHE A 589 -6.67 -10.68 -40.49
C PHE A 589 -7.64 -9.48 -40.50
N VAL A 590 -7.15 -8.34 -40.97
CA VAL A 590 -7.91 -7.13 -41.28
C VAL A 590 -7.83 -6.89 -42.78
N ARG A 591 -8.99 -6.67 -43.42
CA ARG A 591 -9.10 -6.58 -44.88
C ARG A 591 -9.28 -5.13 -45.30
N ASP A 592 -8.38 -4.63 -46.16
CA ASP A 592 -8.50 -3.33 -46.82
C ASP A 592 -8.87 -2.21 -45.82
N PHE A 593 -7.86 -1.63 -45.18
CA PHE A 593 -8.06 -0.82 -43.97
C PHE A 593 -7.13 0.40 -43.94
N GLY A 594 -7.55 1.41 -43.19
CA GLY A 594 -6.74 2.54 -42.80
C GLY A 594 -6.32 2.43 -41.33
N MET A 595 -5.25 3.12 -40.93
CA MET A 595 -4.90 3.20 -39.51
C MET A 595 -4.33 4.55 -39.10
N THR A 596 -4.58 4.92 -37.84
CA THR A 596 -4.01 6.12 -37.23
C THR A 596 -3.63 5.87 -35.79
N TYR A 597 -2.63 6.60 -35.28
CA TYR A 597 -2.21 6.51 -33.89
C TYR A 597 -2.83 7.64 -33.07
N ASP A 598 -3.42 7.28 -31.94
CA ASP A 598 -3.95 8.22 -30.97
C ASP A 598 -3.02 8.28 -29.73
N PRO A 599 -2.27 9.38 -29.56
CA PRO A 599 -1.38 9.55 -28.42
C PRO A 599 -2.10 9.82 -27.09
N VAL A 600 -3.40 10.15 -27.10
CA VAL A 600 -4.16 10.45 -25.88
C VAL A 600 -4.42 9.19 -25.06
N ILE A 601 -4.78 8.10 -25.75
CA ILE A 601 -5.06 6.80 -25.11
C ILE A 601 -3.99 5.74 -25.39
N ASP A 602 -2.91 6.12 -26.09
CA ASP A 602 -1.88 5.21 -26.55
C ASP A 602 -2.48 3.99 -27.29
N ARG A 603 -3.27 4.26 -28.35
CA ARG A 603 -3.91 3.22 -29.18
C ARG A 603 -3.75 3.51 -30.65
N PHE A 604 -3.68 2.44 -31.45
CA PHE A 604 -3.94 2.54 -32.89
C PHE A 604 -5.42 2.30 -33.15
N TRP A 605 -6.02 3.20 -33.92
CA TRP A 605 -7.34 2.97 -34.51
C TRP A 605 -7.18 2.39 -35.90
N VAL A 606 -7.98 1.38 -36.21
CA VAL A 606 -8.03 0.75 -37.53
C VAL A 606 -9.49 0.67 -37.96
N VAL A 607 -9.76 1.04 -39.20
CA VAL A 607 -11.08 0.88 -39.82
C VAL A 607 -10.94 0.05 -41.08
N ASP A 608 -11.87 -0.85 -41.32
CA ASP A 608 -11.77 -1.79 -42.42
C ASP A 608 -12.97 -1.75 -43.38
N PHE A 609 -12.78 -2.35 -44.56
CA PHE A 609 -13.79 -2.37 -45.60
C PHE A 609 -15.06 -3.14 -45.22
N ASP A 610 -14.98 -4.01 -44.21
CA ASP A 610 -16.14 -4.73 -43.67
C ASP A 610 -16.98 -3.86 -42.71
N GLY A 611 -16.60 -2.60 -42.47
CA GLY A 611 -17.32 -1.67 -41.60
C GLY A 611 -17.02 -1.87 -40.12
N ARG A 612 -15.87 -2.47 -39.81
CA ARG A 612 -15.40 -2.63 -38.43
C ARG A 612 -14.43 -1.51 -38.06
N VAL A 613 -14.45 -1.16 -36.78
CA VAL A 613 -13.44 -0.35 -36.12
C VAL A 613 -12.75 -1.17 -35.03
N LEU A 614 -11.43 -1.08 -34.97
CA LEU A 614 -10.57 -1.79 -34.03
C LEU A 614 -9.69 -0.79 -33.26
N GLN A 615 -9.41 -1.10 -31.99
CA GLN A 615 -8.31 -0.48 -31.24
C GLN A 615 -7.23 -1.50 -30.93
N LEU A 616 -6.00 -1.21 -31.31
CA LEU A 616 -4.82 -2.03 -31.00
C LEU A 616 -3.96 -1.34 -29.94
N ASP A 617 -3.55 -2.08 -28.91
CA ASP A 617 -2.73 -1.58 -27.80
C ASP A 617 -1.24 -1.95 -27.97
N PRO A 618 -0.37 -1.00 -28.36
CA PRO A 618 1.06 -1.28 -28.51
C PRO A 618 1.77 -1.63 -27.19
N GLY A 619 1.24 -1.21 -26.03
CA GLY A 619 1.74 -1.59 -24.70
C GLY A 619 1.40 -3.05 -24.33
N GLN A 620 0.39 -3.64 -24.96
CA GLN A 620 -0.02 -5.04 -24.80
C GLN A 620 0.32 -5.88 -26.05
N GLY A 621 1.40 -5.54 -26.76
CA GLY A 621 1.84 -6.30 -27.93
C GLY A 621 0.87 -6.25 -29.11
N PHE A 622 0.17 -5.12 -29.29
CA PHE A 622 -0.85 -4.88 -30.31
C PHE A 622 -2.10 -5.77 -30.17
N GLY A 623 -2.46 -6.16 -28.94
CA GLY A 623 -3.73 -6.82 -28.66
C GLY A 623 -4.93 -5.93 -28.97
N THR A 624 -6.00 -6.52 -29.52
CA THR A 624 -7.27 -5.82 -29.75
C THR A 624 -7.96 -5.52 -28.42
N THR A 625 -8.20 -4.24 -28.15
CA THR A 625 -8.88 -3.74 -26.94
C THR A 625 -10.32 -3.30 -27.19
N LEU A 626 -10.65 -3.02 -28.45
CA LEU A 626 -12.00 -2.72 -28.92
C LEU A 626 -12.18 -3.32 -30.32
N GLU A 627 -13.34 -3.91 -30.57
CA GLU A 627 -13.82 -4.31 -31.90
C GLU A 627 -15.33 -4.02 -31.95
N ALA A 628 -15.74 -3.18 -32.90
CA ALA A 628 -17.14 -2.80 -33.08
C ALA A 628 -17.49 -2.70 -34.56
N PHE A 629 -18.78 -2.88 -34.88
CA PHE A 629 -19.32 -2.70 -36.21
C PHE A 629 -20.01 -1.33 -36.29
N ILE A 630 -19.50 -0.46 -37.17
CA ILE A 630 -20.01 0.90 -37.38
C ILE A 630 -20.75 1.04 -38.71
N GLY A 631 -20.75 -0.01 -39.55
CA GLY A 631 -21.34 0.02 -40.89
C GLY A 631 -20.49 0.83 -41.87
N GLY A 632 -20.89 0.83 -43.15
CA GLY A 632 -20.08 1.44 -44.23
C GLY A 632 -18.86 0.58 -44.61
N SER A 633 -18.05 1.09 -45.53
CA SER A 633 -16.77 0.49 -45.93
C SER A 633 -15.73 1.58 -45.90
N HIS A 634 -14.67 1.42 -45.11
CA HIS A 634 -13.70 2.49 -44.86
C HIS A 634 -12.27 1.98 -45.03
N THR A 635 -11.45 2.78 -45.70
CA THR A 635 -10.02 2.51 -45.90
C THR A 635 -9.12 3.66 -45.45
N CYS A 636 -9.72 4.75 -44.97
CA CYS A 636 -9.03 5.89 -44.38
C CYS A 636 -9.51 6.14 -42.96
N ILE A 637 -8.57 6.42 -42.06
CA ILE A 637 -8.86 7.02 -40.76
C ILE A 637 -7.73 7.96 -40.35
N ALA A 638 -8.09 9.13 -39.83
CA ALA A 638 -7.13 10.10 -39.31
C ALA A 638 -7.61 10.72 -38.00
N SER A 639 -6.69 10.85 -37.04
CA SER A 639 -6.89 11.67 -35.86
C SER A 639 -6.74 13.15 -36.23
N VAL A 640 -7.78 13.94 -35.98
CA VAL A 640 -7.80 15.39 -36.26
C VAL A 640 -8.08 16.17 -34.98
N PRO A 641 -7.60 17.42 -34.87
CA PRO A 641 -7.97 18.31 -33.79
C PRO A 641 -9.49 18.50 -33.76
N VAL A 642 -10.04 18.67 -32.55
CA VAL A 642 -11.46 19.00 -32.41
C VAL A 642 -11.68 20.38 -32.99
N PRO A 643 -12.68 20.59 -33.87
CA PRO A 643 -13.07 21.92 -34.28
C PRO A 643 -13.39 22.68 -33.01
N VAL A 644 -12.61 23.71 -32.74
CA VAL A 644 -13.03 24.75 -31.81
C VAL A 644 -14.27 25.33 -32.48
N GLY A 645 -15.45 24.95 -31.98
CA GLY A 645 -16.70 25.56 -32.43
C GLY A 645 -16.62 27.08 -32.26
N PRO A 646 -17.44 27.85 -32.98
CA PRO A 646 -17.46 29.31 -32.87
C PRO A 646 -17.60 29.81 -31.43
#